data_AF-A0A378LCL3-F1
#
_entry.id   AF-A0A378LCL3-F1
#
_cell.length_a   1.000
_cell.length_b   1.000
_cell.length_c   1.000
_cell.angle_alpha   90.00
_cell.angle_beta   90.00
_cell.angle_gamma   90.00
#
_symmetry.space_group_name_H-M   'P 1'
#
loop_
_entity.id
_entity.type
_entity.pdbx_description
1 polymer ?
#
loop_
_entity_poly.entity_id
_entity_poly.type
_entity_poly.pdbx_seq_one_letter_code
_entity_poly.pdbx_strand_id
1 'polypeptide(L)'
;MHSKKEIFKEKKRRMTSNSPVGKKEDFTLAFEQFLRTDLLVQNLNTPASSAYDRVKQEIADAEEALNKIKKRKRRNPQRATLNETINKKRKWIKDVETVENKYFLALWTTMFHGYRMDVVVNQNEHIKRQGLAVQVASEEFAKLLQAVLFQEIKIEGKAYSASDLKEYKNILNRFHESVKEIVIEDKNEITSERIRKLLAGNDLTIEHKCKGHAIYTQIYQERDQLVITHCNRGNGQRANHNLVYRINIAGLDLNQLRTAIKTITELEVVKGDEENYKKFYDQYDKTLKDLGFSFSLGKHVKSQKIGNCVLANLKGLLKERLPEDVYKWCITEMRGLSTVQHLISPMLESGKNLKNKTFNIDTEEDFFHLRQLIHYIFDKSVEGIINAHFGNFRKSENLKKAFKALGEYEKIINENKALSSANRAAIKNYIHSKIDPYKKVFTNSEMCKPKIFYEVLWNEAQKIVALSSDDSSKKEFFNYLISKATSNPNFFTDIYDCFYSEKKENGGPLVKLVFTQAIEFITNDTVLNDPEYLAVYQDSLRKILLKECEKSPCDRELISILTKTQLTCVNPNLYVSAFAAMRDHKKTENKYASLQLVLDSALKNSQFLDLFIRKKKPQMPTFFKQKEEHFELSTFFKSAAEFIIENTELPLTQEKLQLHLDKIVHSSIERTADKDKVKRFLELFCYKQLLDSKKINEKNIRYWKNLNVLAHQCKQIHYCYSDAIKVADNVLSSYRKLETLSTRPASKRDGKAFNRATDVTTILGTSYSN
;
A
#
# COMPACT_ATOMS: atom_id res chain seq x y z
N MET A 1 -16.92 -18.57 -69.00
CA MET A 1 -16.44 -17.89 -67.77
C MET A 1 -17.44 -16.82 -67.37
N HIS A 2 -18.36 -17.13 -66.45
CA HIS A 2 -19.16 -16.14 -65.74
C HIS A 2 -18.91 -16.33 -64.23
N SER A 3 -18.66 -15.20 -63.57
CA SER A 3 -17.82 -15.12 -62.37
C SER A 3 -18.55 -15.54 -61.10
N LYS A 4 -17.89 -16.37 -60.29
CA LYS A 4 -18.27 -16.86 -58.94
C LYS A 4 -18.62 -15.77 -57.91
N LYS A 5 -18.64 -14.49 -58.27
CA LYS A 5 -18.97 -13.36 -57.39
C LYS A 5 -20.48 -13.12 -57.20
N GLU A 6 -21.35 -13.56 -58.11
CA GLU A 6 -22.79 -13.28 -57.98
C GLU A 6 -23.53 -14.29 -57.08
N ILE A 7 -23.12 -15.55 -57.09
CA ILE A 7 -23.68 -16.59 -56.20
C ILE A 7 -23.38 -16.29 -54.71
N PHE A 8 -22.33 -15.52 -54.41
CA PHE A 8 -22.00 -15.10 -53.04
C PHE A 8 -22.81 -13.87 -52.55
N LYS A 9 -23.47 -13.13 -53.43
CA LYS A 9 -24.33 -11.99 -53.02
C LYS A 9 -25.77 -12.40 -52.76
N GLU A 10 -26.26 -13.49 -53.35
CA GLU A 10 -27.65 -13.90 -53.21
C GLU A 10 -27.94 -14.71 -51.93
N LYS A 11 -26.95 -15.46 -51.41
CA LYS A 11 -27.05 -16.10 -50.08
C LYS A 11 -26.99 -15.13 -48.89
N LYS A 12 -26.75 -13.84 -49.11
CA LYS A 12 -26.73 -12.80 -48.06
C LYS A 12 -28.02 -12.00 -47.94
N ARG A 13 -29.07 -12.29 -48.72
CA ARG A 13 -30.27 -11.43 -48.81
C ARG A 13 -31.61 -12.04 -48.42
N ARG A 14 -31.67 -13.26 -47.89
CA ARG A 14 -32.92 -13.79 -47.31
C ARG A 14 -32.67 -14.55 -46.00
N MET A 15 -32.68 -13.80 -44.92
CA MET A 15 -33.40 -14.07 -43.67
C MET A 15 -33.19 -12.86 -42.75
N THR A 16 -33.78 -11.72 -43.12
CA THR A 16 -34.22 -10.74 -42.13
C THR A 16 -35.40 -11.36 -41.40
N SER A 17 -35.09 -12.23 -40.43
CA SER A 17 -35.96 -12.32 -39.26
C SER A 17 -35.95 -10.94 -38.64
N ASN A 18 -37.13 -10.44 -38.27
CA ASN A 18 -37.20 -9.35 -37.31
C ASN A 18 -36.57 -9.88 -36.02
N SER A 19 -35.25 -9.74 -35.86
CA SER A 19 -34.60 -9.90 -34.58
C SER A 19 -35.27 -8.91 -33.64
N PRO A 20 -35.79 -9.38 -32.49
CA PRO A 20 -36.36 -8.46 -31.52
C PRO A 20 -35.28 -7.43 -31.18
N VAL A 21 -35.68 -6.16 -31.12
CA VAL A 21 -34.87 -5.03 -30.65
C VAL A 21 -33.87 -5.55 -29.60
N GLY A 22 -32.59 -5.52 -29.97
CA GLY A 22 -31.55 -6.31 -29.32
C GLY A 22 -31.65 -6.23 -27.81
N LYS A 23 -32.07 -7.33 -27.17
CA LYS A 23 -31.92 -7.48 -25.72
C LYS A 23 -30.43 -7.30 -25.45
N LYS A 24 -30.04 -6.20 -24.80
CA LYS A 24 -28.73 -6.12 -24.16
C LYS A 24 -28.62 -7.36 -23.27
N GLU A 25 -27.73 -8.28 -23.62
CA GLU A 25 -27.46 -9.43 -22.76
C GLU A 25 -26.89 -8.89 -21.45
N ASP A 26 -27.63 -9.08 -20.36
CA ASP A 26 -27.16 -8.73 -19.03
C ASP A 26 -26.24 -9.84 -18.53
N PHE A 27 -24.95 -9.53 -18.41
CA PHE A 27 -23.92 -10.45 -17.96
C PHE A 27 -23.69 -10.44 -16.44
N THR A 28 -24.44 -9.60 -15.69
CA THR A 28 -24.27 -9.42 -14.24
C THR A 28 -24.40 -10.73 -13.48
N LEU A 29 -25.41 -11.54 -13.79
CA LEU A 29 -25.62 -12.84 -13.12
C LEU A 29 -24.48 -13.84 -13.41
N ALA A 30 -24.00 -13.90 -14.65
CA ALA A 30 -22.90 -14.78 -15.03
C ALA A 30 -21.59 -14.36 -14.34
N PHE A 31 -21.36 -13.05 -14.21
CA PHE A 31 -20.20 -12.49 -13.52
C PHE A 31 -20.28 -12.67 -12.00
N GLU A 32 -21.46 -12.49 -11.40
CA GLU A 32 -21.70 -12.77 -9.97
C GLU A 32 -21.45 -14.25 -9.66
N GLN A 33 -21.98 -15.17 -10.47
CA GLN A 33 -21.75 -16.61 -10.28
C GLN A 33 -20.26 -16.96 -10.38
N PHE A 34 -19.53 -16.33 -11.31
CA PHE A 34 -18.09 -16.46 -11.43
C PHE A 34 -17.37 -16.03 -10.14
N LEU A 35 -17.70 -14.84 -9.60
CA LEU A 35 -17.12 -14.33 -8.35
C LEU A 35 -17.46 -15.20 -7.14
N ARG A 36 -18.70 -15.69 -7.04
CA ARG A 36 -19.13 -16.60 -5.97
C ARG A 36 -18.41 -17.94 -6.04
N THR A 37 -18.20 -18.46 -7.25
CA THR A 37 -17.42 -19.68 -7.47
C THR A 37 -15.98 -19.48 -7.04
N ASP A 38 -15.37 -18.34 -7.37
CA ASP A 38 -14.02 -18.01 -6.92
C ASP A 38 -13.92 -17.93 -5.39
N LEU A 39 -14.86 -17.26 -4.72
CA LEU A 39 -14.91 -17.22 -3.25
C LEU A 39 -15.04 -18.63 -2.66
N LEU A 40 -15.94 -19.47 -3.18
CA LEU A 40 -16.08 -20.85 -2.71
C LEU A 40 -14.77 -21.63 -2.87
N VAL A 41 -14.10 -21.47 -4.01
CA VAL A 41 -12.79 -22.12 -4.26
C VAL A 41 -11.71 -21.58 -3.32
N GLN A 42 -11.66 -20.26 -3.07
CA GLN A 42 -10.74 -19.67 -2.11
C GLN A 42 -11.01 -20.16 -0.68
N ASN A 43 -12.27 -20.29 -0.29
CA ASN A 43 -12.68 -20.82 1.00
C ASN A 43 -12.30 -22.31 1.16
N LEU A 44 -12.43 -23.10 0.09
CA LEU A 44 -11.94 -24.49 0.06
C LEU A 44 -10.41 -24.57 0.12
N ASN A 45 -9.72 -23.54 -0.38
CA ASN A 45 -8.26 -23.43 -0.40
C ASN A 45 -7.68 -22.64 0.78
N THR A 46 -8.50 -22.18 1.74
CA THR A 46 -8.05 -21.53 2.99
C THR A 46 -7.03 -22.46 3.67
N PRO A 47 -5.90 -21.95 4.18
CA PRO A 47 -4.70 -22.76 4.33
C PRO A 47 -4.92 -24.05 5.09
N ALA A 48 -4.19 -25.09 4.68
CA ALA A 48 -4.05 -26.32 5.44
C ALA A 48 -3.63 -26.05 6.89
N SER A 49 -2.97 -24.92 7.20
CA SER A 49 -2.77 -24.43 8.58
C SER A 49 -4.09 -24.34 9.36
N SER A 50 -5.17 -23.77 8.81
CA SER A 50 -6.44 -23.67 9.54
C SER A 50 -7.10 -25.04 9.80
N ALA A 51 -6.91 -26.00 8.87
CA ALA A 51 -7.36 -27.38 9.04
C ALA A 51 -6.44 -28.17 9.98
N TYR A 52 -5.14 -27.92 9.95
CA TYR A 52 -4.11 -28.53 10.79
C TYR A 52 -4.20 -28.01 12.22
N ASP A 53 -4.44 -26.71 12.41
CA ASP A 53 -4.70 -26.05 13.69
C ASP A 53 -6.05 -26.50 14.25
N ARG A 54 -7.08 -26.67 13.40
CA ARG A 54 -8.36 -27.28 13.81
C ARG A 54 -8.18 -28.74 14.22
N VAL A 55 -7.45 -29.55 13.47
CA VAL A 55 -7.18 -30.97 13.80
C VAL A 55 -6.30 -31.07 15.06
N LYS A 56 -5.34 -30.16 15.27
CA LYS A 56 -4.55 -30.03 16.51
C LYS A 56 -5.43 -29.64 17.69
N GLN A 57 -6.33 -28.68 17.51
CA GLN A 57 -7.29 -28.27 18.53
C GLN A 57 -8.23 -29.44 18.87
N GLU A 58 -8.74 -30.14 17.86
CA GLU A 58 -9.58 -31.32 18.06
C GLU A 58 -8.84 -32.48 18.74
N ILE A 59 -7.53 -32.63 18.51
CA ILE A 59 -6.67 -33.55 19.27
C ILE A 59 -6.54 -33.08 20.71
N ALA A 60 -6.27 -31.78 20.94
CA ALA A 60 -6.14 -31.20 22.27
C ALA A 60 -7.44 -31.32 23.08
N ASP A 61 -8.58 -31.01 22.47
CA ASP A 61 -9.93 -31.13 23.06
C ASP A 61 -10.26 -32.59 23.37
N ALA A 62 -9.94 -33.52 22.46
CA ALA A 62 -10.12 -34.95 22.69
C ALA A 62 -9.21 -35.49 23.79
N GLU A 63 -7.96 -35.00 23.88
CA GLU A 63 -7.02 -35.32 24.96
C GLU A 63 -7.47 -34.76 26.30
N GLU A 64 -8.00 -33.55 26.34
CA GLU A 64 -8.57 -32.93 27.53
C GLU A 64 -9.78 -33.72 28.02
N ALA A 65 -10.71 -34.09 27.11
CA ALA A 65 -11.85 -34.95 27.41
C ALA A 65 -11.40 -36.34 27.90
N LEU A 66 -10.39 -36.95 27.26
CA LEU A 66 -9.81 -38.22 27.67
C LEU A 66 -9.19 -38.12 29.07
N ASN A 67 -8.49 -37.01 29.39
CA ASN A 67 -7.88 -36.77 30.69
C ASN A 67 -8.92 -36.54 31.79
N LYS A 68 -10.03 -35.84 31.47
CA LYS A 68 -11.20 -35.70 32.37
C LYS A 68 -11.84 -37.07 32.66
N ILE A 69 -11.94 -37.95 31.68
CA ILE A 69 -12.48 -39.32 31.85
C ILE A 69 -11.50 -40.22 32.60
N LYS A 70 -10.18 -40.12 32.35
CA LYS A 70 -9.14 -40.89 33.06
C LYS A 70 -9.15 -40.65 34.57
N LYS A 71 -9.52 -39.44 35.03
CA LYS A 71 -9.66 -39.12 36.46
C LYS A 71 -10.83 -39.85 37.15
N ARG A 72 -11.77 -40.44 36.40
CA ARG A 72 -12.90 -41.23 36.93
C ARG A 72 -12.60 -42.72 36.69
N LYS A 73 -12.33 -43.50 37.75
CA LYS A 73 -11.84 -44.91 37.73
C LYS A 73 -12.76 -45.98 37.06
N ARG A 74 -13.75 -45.63 36.23
CA ARG A 74 -14.63 -46.61 35.55
C ARG A 74 -14.27 -46.81 34.08
N ARG A 75 -14.42 -48.04 33.56
CA ARG A 75 -14.29 -48.36 32.12
C ARG A 75 -15.42 -47.67 31.36
N ASN A 76 -15.13 -46.51 30.77
CA ASN A 76 -16.06 -45.76 29.92
C ASN A 76 -15.80 -46.13 28.44
N PRO A 77 -16.78 -46.66 27.68
CA PRO A 77 -16.63 -46.98 26.25
C PRO A 77 -16.19 -45.76 25.42
N GLN A 78 -16.51 -44.54 25.83
CA GLN A 78 -16.04 -43.31 25.18
C GLN A 78 -14.50 -43.15 25.19
N ARG A 79 -13.79 -43.81 26.12
CA ARG A 79 -12.32 -43.74 26.20
C ARG A 79 -11.65 -44.43 25.02
N ALA A 80 -12.19 -45.55 24.55
CA ALA A 80 -11.68 -46.25 23.38
C ALA A 80 -11.91 -45.43 22.11
N THR A 81 -13.11 -44.86 21.96
CA THR A 81 -13.48 -43.98 20.85
C THR A 81 -12.59 -42.74 20.79
N LEU A 82 -12.37 -42.05 21.92
CA LEU A 82 -11.49 -40.87 21.97
C LEU A 82 -10.04 -41.20 21.62
N ASN A 83 -9.51 -42.32 22.13
CA ASN A 83 -8.16 -42.79 21.76
C ASN A 83 -8.05 -43.11 20.26
N GLU A 84 -9.07 -43.74 19.69
CA GLU A 84 -9.11 -44.05 18.26
C GLU A 84 -9.17 -42.77 17.41
N THR A 85 -9.98 -41.79 17.81
CA THR A 85 -10.05 -40.47 17.16
C THR A 85 -8.70 -39.75 17.23
N ILE A 86 -8.05 -39.71 18.40
CA ILE A 86 -6.71 -39.11 18.58
C ILE A 86 -5.69 -39.80 17.66
N ASN A 87 -5.67 -41.14 17.63
CA ASN A 87 -4.72 -41.88 16.80
C ASN A 87 -4.95 -41.69 15.30
N LYS A 88 -6.21 -41.70 14.84
CA LYS A 88 -6.57 -41.43 13.44
C LYS A 88 -6.13 -40.01 13.01
N LYS A 89 -6.38 -39.00 13.85
CA LYS A 89 -6.02 -37.62 13.57
C LYS A 89 -4.51 -37.35 13.64
N ARG A 90 -3.80 -37.98 14.58
CA ARG A 90 -2.32 -37.97 14.63
C ARG A 90 -1.69 -38.68 13.44
N LYS A 91 -2.28 -39.80 12.99
CA LYS A 91 -1.87 -40.49 11.77
C LYS A 91 -2.08 -39.59 10.54
N TRP A 92 -3.22 -38.92 10.44
CA TRP A 92 -3.47 -37.94 9.38
C TRP A 92 -2.43 -36.82 9.37
N ILE A 93 -2.09 -36.24 10.53
CA ILE A 93 -0.99 -35.26 10.65
C ILE A 93 0.33 -35.84 10.11
N LYS A 94 0.68 -37.06 10.51
CA LYS A 94 1.91 -37.72 10.07
C LYS A 94 1.91 -38.04 8.57
N ASP A 95 0.79 -38.45 8.02
CA ASP A 95 0.64 -38.75 6.59
C ASP A 95 0.74 -37.46 5.77
N VAL A 96 0.14 -36.37 6.25
CA VAL A 96 0.29 -35.01 5.69
C VAL A 96 1.74 -34.56 5.76
N GLU A 97 2.42 -34.68 6.90
CA GLU A 97 3.85 -34.36 7.06
C GLU A 97 4.74 -35.20 6.14
N THR A 98 4.39 -36.46 5.91
CA THR A 98 5.15 -37.36 5.02
C THR A 98 4.99 -36.96 3.55
N VAL A 99 3.76 -36.60 3.15
CA VAL A 99 3.43 -36.06 1.83
C VAL A 99 4.10 -34.69 1.65
N GLU A 100 3.99 -33.79 2.62
CA GLU A 100 4.69 -32.51 2.64
C GLU A 100 6.18 -32.70 2.50
N ASN A 101 6.82 -33.60 3.27
CA ASN A 101 8.25 -33.88 3.15
C ASN A 101 8.66 -34.44 1.78
N LYS A 102 7.81 -35.29 1.17
CA LYS A 102 8.05 -35.84 -0.17
C LYS A 102 7.96 -34.76 -1.25
N TYR A 103 6.98 -33.87 -1.15
CA TYR A 103 6.74 -32.80 -2.12
C TYR A 103 7.39 -31.48 -1.73
N PHE A 104 8.06 -31.40 -0.57
CA PHE A 104 8.58 -30.18 0.03
C PHE A 104 9.51 -29.46 -0.92
N LEU A 105 10.40 -30.18 -1.61
CA LEU A 105 11.32 -29.56 -2.56
C LEU A 105 10.55 -28.93 -3.73
N ALA A 106 9.57 -29.63 -4.29
CA ALA A 106 8.74 -29.11 -5.39
C ALA A 106 7.84 -27.95 -4.93
N LEU A 107 7.21 -28.07 -3.76
CA LEU A 107 6.37 -27.04 -3.14
C LEU A 107 7.20 -25.80 -2.77
N TRP A 108 8.39 -25.99 -2.22
CA TRP A 108 9.33 -24.93 -1.83
C TRP A 108 9.95 -24.23 -3.04
N THR A 109 10.28 -24.98 -4.10
CA THR A 109 10.67 -24.40 -5.39
C THR A 109 9.50 -23.59 -5.97
N THR A 110 8.26 -24.05 -5.83
CA THR A 110 7.06 -23.29 -6.24
C THR A 110 6.84 -22.04 -5.36
N MET A 111 7.10 -22.13 -4.05
CA MET A 111 7.01 -21.01 -3.09
C MET A 111 8.08 -19.94 -3.32
N PHE A 112 9.25 -20.31 -3.85
CA PHE A 112 10.29 -19.34 -4.26
C PHE A 112 9.83 -18.40 -5.39
N HIS A 113 8.77 -18.75 -6.13
CA HIS A 113 8.49 -18.16 -7.44
C HIS A 113 7.14 -17.42 -7.59
N GLY A 114 6.36 -17.26 -6.52
CA GLY A 114 5.30 -16.24 -6.56
C GLY A 114 4.06 -16.41 -5.68
N TYR A 115 3.99 -17.39 -4.78
CA TYR A 115 2.77 -17.62 -3.99
C TYR A 115 3.02 -17.70 -2.50
N ARG A 116 2.27 -16.87 -1.76
CA ARG A 116 1.93 -17.16 -0.37
C ARG A 116 1.34 -18.57 -0.30
N MET A 117 1.90 -19.40 0.57
CA MET A 117 1.15 -20.43 1.27
C MET A 117 1.69 -20.48 2.69
N ASP A 118 0.80 -20.24 3.64
CA ASP A 118 0.92 -20.67 5.02
C ASP A 118 1.02 -22.20 5.01
N VAL A 119 2.25 -22.73 4.98
CA VAL A 119 2.55 -24.11 5.36
C VAL A 119 3.61 -24.04 6.44
N VAL A 120 3.21 -24.51 7.62
CA VAL A 120 4.00 -24.63 8.83
C VAL A 120 5.24 -25.45 8.51
N VAL A 121 6.43 -24.84 8.55
CA VAL A 121 7.69 -25.60 8.40
C VAL A 121 8.27 -25.90 9.78
N ASN A 122 8.37 -27.20 10.06
CA ASN A 122 9.09 -27.77 11.18
C ASN A 122 10.58 -27.37 11.11
N GLN A 123 11.08 -26.73 12.16
CA GLN A 123 12.36 -25.99 12.15
C GLN A 123 13.61 -26.89 12.16
N ASN A 124 13.50 -28.19 12.43
CA ASN A 124 14.65 -29.02 12.79
C ASN A 124 15.36 -29.75 11.61
N GLU A 125 14.78 -29.82 10.41
CA GLU A 125 15.47 -30.36 9.20
C GLU A 125 16.15 -29.28 8.34
N HIS A 126 16.01 -28.00 8.74
CA HIS A 126 16.24 -26.84 7.88
C HIS A 126 17.72 -26.54 7.56
N ILE A 127 18.68 -27.13 8.29
CA ILE A 127 20.09 -26.71 8.27
C ILE A 127 20.95 -27.46 7.24
N LYS A 128 20.67 -28.74 6.96
CA LYS A 128 21.48 -29.53 5.99
C LYS A 128 21.08 -29.37 4.52
N ARG A 129 19.85 -28.94 4.23
CA ARG A 129 19.33 -28.76 2.84
C ARG A 129 19.46 -27.33 2.29
N GLN A 130 19.98 -26.38 3.06
CA GLN A 130 20.06 -24.97 2.66
C GLN A 130 21.12 -24.67 1.60
N GLY A 131 22.28 -25.34 1.57
CA GLY A 131 23.31 -25.10 0.55
C GLY A 131 22.82 -25.39 -0.88
N LEU A 132 22.13 -26.52 -1.06
CA LEU A 132 21.45 -26.86 -2.32
C LEU A 132 20.36 -25.82 -2.69
N ALA A 133 19.63 -25.32 -1.69
CA ALA A 133 18.58 -24.32 -1.91
C ALA A 133 19.12 -22.94 -2.31
N VAL A 134 20.33 -22.57 -1.85
CA VAL A 134 21.01 -21.33 -2.26
C VAL A 134 21.48 -21.44 -3.71
N GLN A 135 22.13 -22.54 -4.06
CA GLN A 135 22.61 -22.79 -5.43
C GLN A 135 21.46 -22.78 -6.45
N VAL A 136 20.38 -23.52 -6.19
CA VAL A 136 19.21 -23.56 -7.09
C VAL A 136 18.56 -22.19 -7.25
N ALA A 137 18.47 -21.39 -6.18
CA ALA A 137 17.90 -20.04 -6.25
C ALA A 137 18.78 -19.07 -7.07
N SER A 138 20.10 -19.19 -6.99
CA SER A 138 21.04 -18.37 -7.77
C SER A 138 21.04 -18.76 -9.25
N GLU A 139 21.04 -20.05 -9.57
CA GLU A 139 20.91 -20.55 -10.95
C GLU A 139 19.61 -20.08 -11.60
N GLU A 140 18.52 -20.09 -10.84
CA GLU A 140 17.22 -19.65 -11.33
C GLU A 140 17.17 -18.12 -11.55
N PHE A 141 17.77 -17.35 -10.65
CA PHE A 141 17.94 -15.92 -10.87
C PHE A 141 18.69 -15.64 -12.17
N ALA A 142 19.77 -16.37 -12.46
CA ALA A 142 20.53 -16.22 -13.70
C ALA A 142 19.67 -16.54 -14.93
N LYS A 143 18.95 -17.66 -14.94
CA LYS A 143 18.04 -18.04 -16.05
C LYS A 143 16.99 -16.98 -16.33
N LEU A 144 16.32 -16.48 -15.29
CA LEU A 144 15.30 -15.42 -15.44
C LEU A 144 15.91 -14.13 -15.97
N LEU A 145 17.08 -13.74 -15.47
CA LEU A 145 17.77 -12.54 -15.93
C LEU A 145 18.19 -12.67 -17.41
N GLN A 146 18.64 -13.86 -17.81
CA GLN A 146 18.94 -14.17 -19.21
C GLN A 146 17.70 -13.99 -20.10
N ALA A 147 16.56 -14.51 -19.67
CA ALA A 147 15.30 -14.35 -20.41
C ALA A 147 14.86 -12.89 -20.50
N VAL A 148 15.12 -12.07 -19.48
CA VAL A 148 14.87 -10.62 -19.52
C VAL A 148 15.84 -9.88 -20.45
N LEU A 149 17.11 -10.30 -20.54
CA LEU A 149 18.10 -9.69 -21.46
C LEU A 149 17.67 -9.76 -22.94
N PHE A 150 16.95 -10.81 -23.32
CA PHE A 150 16.39 -10.97 -24.67
C PHE A 150 15.21 -10.03 -24.97
N GLN A 151 14.63 -9.40 -23.96
CA GLN A 151 13.52 -8.48 -24.14
C GLN A 151 13.99 -7.05 -24.45
N GLU A 152 13.12 -6.24 -25.04
CA GLU A 152 13.32 -4.80 -25.16
C GLU A 152 12.90 -4.10 -23.85
N ILE A 153 13.73 -3.19 -23.35
CA ILE A 153 13.41 -2.40 -22.17
C ILE A 153 12.30 -1.41 -22.54
N LYS A 154 11.09 -1.63 -22.01
CA LYS A 154 9.92 -0.76 -22.23
C LYS A 154 9.32 -0.32 -20.90
N ILE A 155 9.39 0.98 -20.64
CA ILE A 155 8.87 1.59 -19.41
C ILE A 155 7.81 2.62 -19.79
N GLU A 156 6.61 2.45 -19.24
CA GLU A 156 5.48 3.31 -19.53
C GLU A 156 5.76 4.76 -19.09
N GLY A 157 5.45 5.71 -19.97
CA GLY A 157 5.66 7.14 -19.70
C GLY A 157 7.11 7.61 -19.71
N LYS A 158 8.09 6.76 -20.06
CA LYS A 158 9.50 7.14 -20.18
C LYS A 158 10.13 6.67 -21.49
N ALA A 159 10.83 7.57 -22.17
CA ALA A 159 11.66 7.27 -23.32
C ALA A 159 13.14 7.43 -22.93
N TYR A 160 13.93 6.39 -23.15
CA TYR A 160 15.39 6.43 -22.99
C TYR A 160 16.05 6.58 -24.35
N SER A 161 17.25 7.16 -24.38
CA SER A 161 18.06 7.17 -25.59
C SER A 161 18.57 5.75 -25.91
N ALA A 162 18.91 5.50 -27.17
CA ALA A 162 19.49 4.23 -27.57
C ALA A 162 20.82 3.93 -26.86
N SER A 163 21.61 4.95 -26.54
CA SER A 163 22.83 4.82 -25.75
C SER A 163 22.56 4.36 -24.32
N ASP A 164 21.57 4.95 -23.64
CA ASP A 164 21.20 4.56 -22.28
C ASP A 164 20.73 3.11 -22.23
N LEU A 165 19.86 2.72 -23.19
CA LEU A 165 19.35 1.35 -23.27
C LEU A 165 20.47 0.33 -23.53
N LYS A 166 21.45 0.69 -24.37
CA LYS A 166 22.63 -0.14 -24.63
C LYS A 166 23.49 -0.28 -23.37
N GLU A 167 23.68 0.80 -22.63
CA GLU A 167 24.42 0.79 -21.35
C GLU A 167 23.71 -0.09 -20.31
N TYR A 168 22.41 0.06 -20.12
CA TYR A 168 21.65 -0.76 -19.17
C TYR A 168 21.65 -2.25 -19.54
N LYS A 169 21.51 -2.59 -20.83
CA LYS A 169 21.66 -3.98 -21.29
C LYS A 169 23.06 -4.51 -21.01
N ASN A 170 24.10 -3.70 -21.20
CA ASN A 170 25.47 -4.10 -20.90
C ASN A 170 25.67 -4.35 -19.39
N ILE A 171 25.14 -3.48 -18.52
CA ILE A 171 25.16 -3.68 -17.07
C ILE A 171 24.45 -4.97 -16.68
N LEU A 172 23.23 -5.22 -17.19
CA LEU A 172 22.48 -6.44 -16.95
C LEU A 172 23.25 -7.69 -17.42
N ASN A 173 23.93 -7.61 -18.57
CA ASN A 173 24.69 -8.72 -19.13
C ASN A 173 25.93 -9.05 -18.28
N ARG A 174 26.71 -8.03 -17.89
CA ARG A 174 27.86 -8.21 -16.99
C ARG A 174 27.44 -8.76 -15.64
N PHE A 175 26.33 -8.26 -15.08
CA PHE A 175 25.75 -8.77 -13.85
C PHE A 175 25.32 -10.24 -14.01
N HIS A 176 24.66 -10.60 -15.12
CA HIS A 176 24.27 -11.97 -15.42
C HIS A 176 25.46 -12.91 -15.49
N GLU A 177 26.51 -12.59 -16.26
CA GLU A 177 27.70 -13.43 -16.35
C GLU A 177 28.39 -13.58 -15.00
N SER A 178 28.49 -12.48 -14.24
CA SER A 178 29.03 -12.50 -12.88
C SER A 178 28.23 -13.40 -11.94
N VAL A 179 26.89 -13.43 -12.05
CA VAL A 179 26.02 -14.29 -11.24
C VAL A 179 26.05 -15.73 -11.69
N LYS A 180 26.14 -15.99 -12.98
CA LYS A 180 26.25 -17.33 -13.54
C LYS A 180 27.54 -18.04 -13.10
N GLU A 181 28.60 -17.27 -12.90
CA GLU A 181 29.88 -17.75 -12.34
C GLU A 181 29.86 -17.92 -10.81
N ILE A 182 28.77 -17.59 -10.09
CA ILE A 182 28.70 -17.66 -8.60
C ILE A 182 28.81 -19.09 -8.04
N VAL A 183 28.71 -20.13 -8.85
CA VAL A 183 28.64 -21.49 -8.32
C VAL A 183 30.06 -22.00 -8.01
N ILE A 184 30.49 -21.69 -6.77
CA ILE A 184 31.69 -22.15 -6.06
C ILE A 184 32.94 -21.28 -6.33
N GLU A 185 33.01 -20.09 -5.71
CA GLU A 185 34.32 -19.49 -5.49
C GLU A 185 35.00 -20.24 -4.33
N ASP A 186 35.75 -21.28 -4.69
CA ASP A 186 36.86 -21.74 -3.87
C ASP A 186 37.82 -20.55 -3.70
N LYS A 187 38.36 -20.36 -2.48
CA LYS A 187 39.28 -19.25 -2.14
C LYS A 187 40.52 -19.21 -3.04
N ASN A 188 40.76 -20.31 -3.75
CA ASN A 188 41.81 -20.50 -4.73
C ASN A 188 41.59 -19.73 -6.06
N GLU A 189 40.38 -19.23 -6.33
CA GLU A 189 40.03 -18.58 -7.61
C GLU A 189 40.23 -17.05 -7.65
N ILE A 190 40.50 -16.40 -6.50
CA ILE A 190 40.89 -14.97 -6.45
C ILE A 190 42.35 -14.80 -6.90
N THR A 191 42.56 -15.00 -8.20
CA THR A 191 43.86 -14.91 -8.88
C THR A 191 44.15 -13.48 -9.37
N SER A 192 45.41 -13.19 -9.63
CA SER A 192 45.81 -11.89 -10.20
C SER A 192 45.18 -11.65 -11.58
N GLU A 193 44.93 -12.70 -12.37
CA GLU A 193 44.23 -12.58 -13.65
C GLU A 193 42.77 -12.14 -13.46
N ARG A 194 42.08 -12.67 -12.46
CA ARG A 194 40.71 -12.28 -12.13
C ARG A 194 40.61 -10.82 -11.72
N ILE A 195 41.56 -10.34 -10.92
CA ILE A 195 41.67 -8.92 -10.55
C ILE A 195 41.93 -8.04 -11.79
N ARG A 196 42.78 -8.48 -12.72
CA ARG A 196 42.97 -7.75 -13.99
C ARG A 196 41.71 -7.71 -14.84
N LYS A 197 40.96 -8.82 -14.93
CA LYS A 197 39.66 -8.88 -15.63
C LYS A 197 38.64 -7.95 -15.00
N LEU A 198 38.60 -7.86 -13.67
CA LEU A 198 37.76 -6.94 -12.93
C LEU A 198 38.04 -5.48 -13.30
N LEU A 199 39.33 -5.11 -13.38
CA LEU A 199 39.76 -3.77 -13.81
C LEU A 199 39.64 -3.52 -15.32
N ALA A 200 39.39 -4.56 -16.11
CA ALA A 200 39.03 -4.47 -17.52
C ALA A 200 37.50 -4.40 -17.73
N GLY A 201 36.72 -4.28 -16.65
CA GLY A 201 35.28 -4.06 -16.70
C GLY A 201 34.42 -5.31 -16.50
N ASN A 202 34.99 -6.47 -16.15
CA ASN A 202 34.21 -7.65 -15.78
C ASN A 202 33.72 -7.53 -14.33
N ASP A 203 32.50 -7.98 -14.07
CA ASP A 203 31.94 -7.95 -12.71
C ASP A 203 32.31 -9.24 -11.95
N LEU A 204 32.49 -9.13 -10.64
CA LEU A 204 32.75 -10.24 -9.73
C LEU A 204 31.66 -10.28 -8.67
N THR A 205 31.04 -11.44 -8.42
CA THR A 205 30.07 -11.59 -7.34
C THR A 205 30.48 -12.73 -6.43
N ILE A 206 30.61 -12.42 -5.15
CA ILE A 206 31.09 -13.30 -4.09
C ILE A 206 29.90 -13.69 -3.20
N GLU A 207 29.68 -14.98 -3.03
CA GLU A 207 28.83 -15.52 -1.97
C GLU A 207 29.67 -15.76 -0.72
N HIS A 208 29.30 -15.11 0.40
CA HIS A 208 29.99 -15.29 1.67
C HIS A 208 29.60 -16.62 2.31
N LYS A 209 30.56 -17.31 2.92
CA LYS A 209 30.38 -18.63 3.51
C LYS A 209 29.64 -18.56 4.84
N CYS A 210 28.32 -18.39 4.75
CA CYS A 210 27.41 -18.19 5.87
C CYS A 210 26.63 -19.47 6.20
N LYS A 211 26.33 -19.71 7.49
CA LYS A 211 25.46 -20.82 7.92
C LYS A 211 24.05 -20.28 8.22
N GLY A 212 23.02 -20.86 7.63
CA GLY A 212 21.63 -20.48 7.91
C GLY A 212 21.02 -19.40 6.98
N HIS A 213 21.83 -18.77 6.13
CA HIS A 213 21.46 -17.67 5.22
C HIS A 213 22.58 -17.44 4.18
N ALA A 214 22.33 -16.64 3.14
CA ALA A 214 23.35 -16.23 2.15
C ALA A 214 23.57 -14.72 2.21
N ILE A 215 24.81 -14.27 2.00
CA ILE A 215 25.20 -12.86 1.89
C ILE A 215 26.01 -12.71 0.62
N TYR A 216 25.80 -11.62 -0.11
CA TYR A 216 26.49 -11.40 -1.38
C TYR A 216 27.26 -10.07 -1.38
N THR A 217 28.40 -10.07 -2.06
CA THR A 217 29.16 -8.88 -2.41
C THR A 217 29.38 -8.86 -3.91
N GLN A 218 29.16 -7.73 -4.55
CA GLN A 218 29.49 -7.52 -5.95
C GLN A 218 30.57 -6.46 -6.08
N ILE A 219 31.56 -6.74 -6.92
CA ILE A 219 32.66 -5.85 -7.26
C ILE A 219 32.60 -5.57 -8.75
N TYR A 220 32.66 -4.29 -9.12
CA TYR A 220 32.56 -3.87 -10.51
C TYR A 220 33.26 -2.54 -10.74
N GLN A 221 33.64 -2.31 -12.00
CA GLN A 221 34.14 -1.02 -12.45
C GLN A 221 32.99 -0.10 -12.85
N GLU A 222 33.00 1.12 -12.33
CA GLU A 222 32.16 2.23 -12.73
C GLU A 222 33.06 3.41 -13.12
N ARG A 223 33.21 3.65 -14.42
CA ARG A 223 34.16 4.62 -14.98
C ARG A 223 35.59 4.37 -14.51
N ASP A 224 36.19 5.33 -13.81
CA ASP A 224 37.55 5.31 -13.25
C ASP A 224 37.60 4.77 -11.81
N GLN A 225 36.46 4.29 -11.28
CA GLN A 225 36.35 3.78 -9.92
C GLN A 225 36.07 2.28 -9.88
N LEU A 226 36.63 1.65 -8.85
CA LEU A 226 36.25 0.31 -8.43
C LEU A 226 35.22 0.42 -7.31
N VAL A 227 34.10 -0.29 -7.47
CA VAL A 227 32.96 -0.24 -6.56
C VAL A 227 32.72 -1.62 -5.96
N ILE A 228 32.64 -1.68 -4.64
CA ILE A 228 32.23 -2.89 -3.89
C ILE A 228 30.88 -2.61 -3.26
N THR A 229 29.87 -3.39 -3.61
CA THR A 229 28.53 -3.32 -3.04
C THR A 229 28.25 -4.60 -2.27
N HIS A 230 27.92 -4.46 -0.99
CA HIS A 230 27.56 -5.56 -0.09
C HIS A 230 26.08 -5.51 0.26
N CYS A 231 25.41 -6.66 0.21
CA CYS A 231 23.98 -6.78 0.46
C CYS A 231 23.66 -7.97 1.37
N ASN A 232 23.08 -7.67 2.53
CA ASN A 232 22.52 -8.64 3.46
C ASN A 232 21.18 -8.14 3.98
N ARG A 233 20.10 -8.54 3.31
CA ARG A 233 18.72 -8.20 3.68
C ARG A 233 18.13 -9.16 4.71
N GLY A 234 18.88 -10.14 5.21
CA GLY A 234 18.42 -11.09 6.22
C GLY A 234 18.33 -10.49 7.63
N ASN A 235 18.75 -11.24 8.64
CA ASN A 235 18.70 -10.83 10.06
C ASN A 235 19.84 -9.87 10.48
N GLY A 236 20.45 -9.12 9.55
CA GLY A 236 21.54 -8.21 9.87
C GLY A 236 21.07 -6.85 10.41
N GLN A 237 21.87 -6.23 11.29
CA GLN A 237 21.62 -4.87 11.82
C GLN A 237 21.57 -3.78 10.73
N ARG A 238 22.09 -4.07 9.52
CA ARG A 238 22.12 -3.16 8.35
C ARG A 238 21.22 -3.63 7.18
N ALA A 239 20.16 -4.41 7.45
CA ALA A 239 19.35 -5.07 6.41
C ALA A 239 18.49 -4.14 5.52
N ASN A 240 18.49 -2.83 5.78
CA ASN A 240 17.64 -1.87 5.07
C ASN A 240 18.39 -1.07 3.98
N HIS A 241 19.71 -1.21 3.87
CA HIS A 241 20.52 -0.51 2.87
C HIS A 241 21.62 -1.41 2.35
N ASN A 242 22.02 -1.20 1.09
CA ASN A 242 23.28 -1.74 0.60
C ASN A 242 24.46 -0.97 1.24
N LEU A 243 25.59 -1.64 1.43
CA LEU A 243 26.85 -1.00 1.84
C LEU A 243 27.71 -0.82 0.60
N VAL A 244 28.13 0.42 0.31
CA VAL A 244 28.84 0.74 -0.93
C VAL A 244 30.19 1.36 -0.61
N TYR A 245 31.25 0.79 -1.18
CA TYR A 245 32.63 1.22 -1.00
C TYR A 245 33.22 1.57 -2.37
N ARG A 246 33.93 2.70 -2.44
CA ARG A 246 34.50 3.22 -3.70
C ARG A 246 35.95 3.61 -3.54
N ILE A 247 36.76 3.30 -4.54
CA ILE A 247 38.15 3.74 -4.67
C ILE A 247 38.46 4.07 -6.14
N ASN A 248 39.35 5.04 -6.37
CA ASN A 248 39.84 5.33 -7.71
C ASN A 248 40.81 4.21 -8.13
N ILE A 249 40.73 3.77 -9.38
CA ILE A 249 41.59 2.71 -9.91
C ILE A 249 43.03 3.20 -10.09
N ALA A 250 43.19 4.49 -10.40
CA ALA A 250 44.50 5.10 -10.55
C ALA A 250 45.30 5.02 -9.24
N GLY A 251 46.46 4.35 -9.28
CA GLY A 251 47.34 4.17 -8.13
C GLY A 251 46.98 3.01 -7.19
N LEU A 252 45.99 2.18 -7.53
CA LEU A 252 45.57 1.05 -6.71
C LEU A 252 46.59 -0.11 -6.79
N ASP A 253 47.14 -0.53 -5.64
CA ASP A 253 48.00 -1.71 -5.56
C ASP A 253 47.18 -2.99 -5.76
N LEU A 254 47.42 -3.67 -6.88
CA LEU A 254 46.69 -4.88 -7.28
C LEU A 254 46.90 -6.06 -6.32
N ASN A 255 48.08 -6.16 -5.70
CA ASN A 255 48.38 -7.22 -4.75
C ASN A 255 47.67 -6.98 -3.42
N GLN A 256 47.62 -5.72 -2.98
CA GLN A 256 46.85 -5.34 -1.79
C GLN A 256 45.34 -5.51 -2.04
N LEU A 257 44.83 -5.12 -3.21
CA LEU A 257 43.44 -5.34 -3.61
C LEU A 257 43.09 -6.83 -3.63
N ARG A 258 43.94 -7.66 -4.23
CA ARG A 258 43.75 -9.12 -4.23
C ARG A 258 43.68 -9.67 -2.81
N THR A 259 44.58 -9.20 -1.94
CA THR A 259 44.63 -9.64 -0.53
C THR A 259 43.37 -9.22 0.21
N ALA A 260 42.92 -7.96 0.05
CA ALA A 260 41.69 -7.47 0.68
C ALA A 260 40.44 -8.22 0.20
N ILE A 261 40.30 -8.46 -1.10
CA ILE A 261 39.19 -9.24 -1.66
C ILE A 261 39.20 -10.67 -1.12
N LYS A 262 40.37 -11.32 -1.08
CA LYS A 262 40.51 -12.63 -0.45
C LYS A 262 40.04 -12.58 1.01
N THR A 263 40.54 -11.64 1.81
CA THR A 263 40.18 -11.50 3.22
C THR A 263 38.67 -11.35 3.44
N ILE A 264 37.98 -10.51 2.65
CA ILE A 264 36.51 -10.36 2.81
C ILE A 264 35.74 -11.61 2.38
N THR A 265 36.22 -12.36 1.37
CA THR A 265 35.60 -13.63 0.94
C THR A 265 35.69 -14.71 2.02
N GLU A 266 36.71 -14.66 2.88
CA GLU A 266 36.90 -15.64 3.95
C GLU A 266 36.04 -15.40 5.20
N LEU A 267 35.29 -14.30 5.26
CA LEU A 267 34.47 -13.99 6.42
C LEU A 267 33.25 -14.92 6.51
N GLU A 268 33.04 -15.49 7.69
CA GLU A 268 31.95 -16.43 7.97
C GLU A 268 31.05 -15.88 9.09
N VAL A 269 29.74 -16.14 8.99
CA VAL A 269 28.78 -15.76 10.04
C VAL A 269 27.63 -16.77 10.12
N VAL A 270 27.12 -16.99 11.34
CA VAL A 270 26.00 -17.89 11.63
C VAL A 270 24.74 -17.07 11.89
N LYS A 271 23.61 -17.48 11.30
CA LYS A 271 22.32 -16.80 11.49
C LYS A 271 21.91 -16.78 12.97
N GLY A 272 21.52 -15.60 13.46
CA GLY A 272 20.99 -15.41 14.83
C GLY A 272 22.02 -14.99 15.88
N ASP A 273 23.28 -14.83 15.48
CA ASP A 273 24.38 -14.43 16.37
C ASP A 273 24.80 -12.97 16.09
N GLU A 274 24.21 -12.03 16.83
CA GLU A 274 24.44 -10.60 16.62
C GLU A 274 25.89 -10.18 16.85
N GLU A 275 26.61 -10.83 17.76
CA GLU A 275 28.01 -10.51 18.06
C GLU A 275 28.92 -10.92 16.91
N ASN A 276 28.68 -12.10 16.32
CA ASN A 276 29.41 -12.54 15.13
C ASN A 276 29.08 -11.68 13.90
N TYR A 277 27.84 -11.20 13.75
CA TYR A 277 27.54 -10.21 12.71
C TYR A 277 28.30 -8.90 12.90
N LYS A 278 28.41 -8.42 14.14
CA LYS A 278 29.18 -7.21 14.44
C LYS A 278 30.65 -7.40 14.06
N LYS A 279 31.28 -8.51 14.49
CA LYS A 279 32.66 -8.86 14.13
C LYS A 279 32.86 -8.97 12.61
N PHE A 280 31.92 -9.59 11.92
CA PHE A 280 31.92 -9.68 10.46
C PHE A 280 31.97 -8.28 9.82
N TYR A 281 31.07 -7.37 10.21
CA TYR A 281 31.03 -6.02 9.62
C TYR A 281 32.22 -5.16 10.04
N ASP A 282 32.68 -5.26 11.28
CA ASP A 282 33.85 -4.51 11.75
C ASP A 282 35.10 -4.91 10.97
N GLN A 283 35.31 -6.22 10.74
CA GLN A 283 36.43 -6.73 9.94
C GLN A 283 36.28 -6.38 8.45
N TYR A 284 35.07 -6.46 7.90
CA TYR A 284 34.76 -6.08 6.52
C TYR A 284 35.05 -4.58 6.29
N ASP A 285 34.52 -3.72 7.15
CA ASP A 285 34.69 -2.26 7.11
C ASP A 285 36.17 -1.88 7.26
N LYS A 286 36.88 -2.52 8.21
CA LYS A 286 38.30 -2.27 8.43
C LYS A 286 39.15 -2.65 7.22
N THR A 287 38.96 -3.86 6.68
CA THR A 287 39.74 -4.37 5.54
C THR A 287 39.66 -3.45 4.32
N LEU A 288 38.47 -2.92 4.01
CA LEU A 288 38.28 -2.02 2.88
C LEU A 288 38.82 -0.60 3.16
N LYS A 289 38.64 -0.09 4.38
CA LYS A 289 39.16 1.22 4.78
C LYS A 289 40.68 1.26 4.80
N ASP A 290 41.34 0.19 5.26
CA ASP A 290 42.80 0.08 5.30
C ASP A 290 43.41 0.15 3.88
N LEU A 291 42.67 -0.29 2.86
CA LEU A 291 43.04 -0.18 1.45
C LEU A 291 42.68 1.20 0.83
N GLY A 292 42.00 2.07 1.57
CA GLY A 292 41.64 3.42 1.13
C GLY A 292 40.26 3.55 0.49
N PHE A 293 39.38 2.54 0.62
CA PHE A 293 38.01 2.68 0.12
C PHE A 293 37.21 3.69 0.96
N SER A 294 36.49 4.57 0.25
CA SER A 294 35.50 5.47 0.84
C SER A 294 34.16 4.74 1.00
N PHE A 295 33.56 4.83 2.20
CA PHE A 295 32.27 4.22 2.48
C PHE A 295 31.11 5.20 2.24
N SER A 296 30.02 4.69 1.69
CA SER A 296 28.74 5.39 1.57
C SER A 296 27.57 4.42 1.79
N LEU A 297 26.46 4.97 2.29
CA LEU A 297 25.22 4.21 2.39
C LEU A 297 24.59 4.12 0.99
N GLY A 298 24.38 2.91 0.49
CA GLY A 298 23.78 2.66 -0.82
C GLY A 298 22.25 2.79 -0.83
N LYS A 299 21.62 2.30 -1.90
CA LYS A 299 20.16 2.36 -2.04
C LYS A 299 19.43 1.59 -0.93
N HIS A 300 18.27 2.12 -0.54
CA HIS A 300 17.38 1.45 0.39
C HIS A 300 16.83 0.15 -0.20
N VAL A 301 16.86 -0.92 0.60
CA VAL A 301 16.35 -2.26 0.28
C VAL A 301 15.46 -2.74 1.43
N LYS A 302 14.38 -3.47 1.14
CA LYS A 302 13.49 -3.97 2.21
C LYS A 302 14.12 -5.18 2.92
N SER A 303 14.15 -5.21 4.24
CA SER A 303 14.60 -6.42 4.97
C SER A 303 13.70 -7.62 4.64
N GLN A 304 14.31 -8.79 4.47
CA GLN A 304 13.71 -10.10 4.26
C GLN A 304 13.96 -10.98 5.50
N LYS A 305 13.24 -10.70 6.60
CA LYS A 305 13.38 -11.41 7.88
C LYS A 305 12.74 -12.81 7.88
N ILE A 306 11.75 -13.02 7.01
CA ILE A 306 11.00 -14.28 6.87
C ILE A 306 11.40 -14.95 5.55
N GLY A 307 11.69 -16.25 5.56
CA GLY A 307 12.09 -17.02 4.37
C GLY A 307 13.58 -16.94 4.01
N ASN A 308 13.93 -17.34 2.77
CA ASN A 308 15.31 -17.31 2.25
C ASN A 308 15.64 -15.93 1.64
N CYS A 309 16.78 -15.34 2.05
CA CYS A 309 17.22 -14.01 1.61
C CYS A 309 18.03 -13.97 0.30
N VAL A 310 18.34 -15.11 -0.34
CA VAL A 310 19.20 -15.19 -1.55
C VAL A 310 18.73 -14.27 -2.67
N LEU A 311 17.50 -14.47 -3.16
CA LEU A 311 16.96 -13.64 -4.24
C LEU A 311 16.80 -12.18 -3.82
N ALA A 312 16.46 -11.93 -2.55
CA ALA A 312 16.37 -10.58 -2.04
C ALA A 312 17.74 -9.88 -2.11
N ASN A 313 18.82 -10.59 -1.77
CA ASN A 313 20.17 -10.04 -1.78
C ASN A 313 20.68 -9.78 -3.21
N LEU A 314 20.52 -10.73 -4.13
CA LEU A 314 20.87 -10.53 -5.56
C LEU A 314 20.08 -9.38 -6.19
N LYS A 315 18.78 -9.27 -5.89
CA LYS A 315 17.97 -8.10 -6.29
C LYS A 315 18.46 -6.81 -5.66
N GLY A 316 18.92 -6.85 -4.41
CA GLY A 316 19.49 -5.70 -3.72
C GLY A 316 20.77 -5.21 -4.39
N LEU A 317 21.66 -6.13 -4.78
CA LEU A 317 22.86 -5.80 -5.57
C LEU A 317 22.50 -5.20 -6.93
N LEU A 318 21.58 -5.83 -7.66
CA LEU A 318 21.13 -5.34 -8.97
C LEU A 318 20.50 -3.95 -8.89
N LYS A 319 19.75 -3.67 -7.79
CA LYS A 319 19.16 -2.36 -7.53
C LYS A 319 20.21 -1.25 -7.50
N GLU A 320 21.40 -1.51 -6.95
CA GLU A 320 22.47 -0.52 -6.90
C GLU A 320 22.95 -0.12 -8.31
N ARG A 321 22.98 -1.09 -9.24
CA ARG A 321 23.55 -0.97 -10.59
C ARG A 321 22.67 -0.21 -11.60
N LEU A 322 21.37 -0.15 -11.37
CA LEU A 322 20.41 0.34 -12.36
C LEU A 322 19.63 1.55 -11.86
N PRO A 323 19.15 2.42 -12.76
CA PRO A 323 18.07 3.35 -12.44
C PRO A 323 16.86 2.59 -11.86
N GLU A 324 16.15 3.23 -10.92
CA GLU A 324 15.08 2.57 -10.14
C GLU A 324 13.96 1.99 -11.03
N ASP A 325 13.60 2.71 -12.08
CA ASP A 325 12.60 2.31 -13.05
C ASP A 325 13.05 1.11 -13.90
N VAL A 326 14.29 1.11 -14.40
CA VAL A 326 14.87 -0.02 -15.13
C VAL A 326 14.98 -1.25 -14.23
N TYR A 327 15.40 -1.06 -12.97
CA TYR A 327 15.39 -2.11 -11.95
C TYR A 327 13.98 -2.65 -11.72
N LYS A 328 12.98 -1.78 -11.48
CA LYS A 328 11.57 -2.17 -11.30
C LYS A 328 11.05 -2.94 -12.52
N TRP A 329 11.36 -2.51 -13.74
CA TRP A 329 11.03 -3.22 -14.98
C TRP A 329 11.66 -4.62 -14.99
N CYS A 330 12.98 -4.72 -14.81
CA CYS A 330 13.71 -5.99 -14.83
C CYS A 330 13.15 -6.99 -13.81
N ILE A 331 12.97 -6.56 -12.55
CA ILE A 331 12.43 -7.44 -11.51
C ILE A 331 10.97 -7.82 -11.78
N THR A 332 10.20 -6.95 -12.44
CA THR A 332 8.82 -7.25 -12.85
C THR A 332 8.80 -8.30 -13.96
N GLU A 333 9.65 -8.18 -14.98
CA GLU A 333 9.74 -9.16 -16.06
C GLU A 333 10.24 -10.51 -15.56
N MET A 334 11.28 -10.53 -14.72
CA MET A 334 11.75 -11.76 -14.07
C MET A 334 10.64 -12.43 -13.26
N ARG A 335 9.83 -11.65 -12.53
CA ARG A 335 8.68 -12.17 -11.79
C ARG A 335 7.63 -12.75 -12.74
N GLY A 336 7.29 -12.05 -13.82
CA GLY A 336 6.31 -12.50 -14.80
C GLY A 336 6.71 -13.78 -15.53
N LEU A 337 8.00 -13.94 -15.84
CA LEU A 337 8.57 -15.16 -16.41
C LEU A 337 8.51 -16.32 -15.40
N SER A 338 8.96 -16.07 -14.17
CA SER A 338 9.02 -17.06 -13.09
C SER A 338 7.64 -17.62 -12.70
N THR A 339 6.63 -16.77 -12.54
CA THR A 339 5.34 -17.19 -11.96
C THR A 339 4.56 -18.20 -12.82
N VAL A 340 4.75 -18.22 -14.15
CA VAL A 340 4.01 -19.15 -15.03
C VAL A 340 4.93 -20.24 -15.61
N GLN A 341 6.19 -19.96 -15.95
CA GLN A 341 7.05 -20.90 -16.69
C GLN A 341 7.49 -22.14 -15.88
N HIS A 342 7.57 -22.05 -14.54
CA HIS A 342 7.90 -23.18 -13.66
C HIS A 342 6.75 -24.18 -13.49
N LEU A 343 5.50 -23.76 -13.69
CA LEU A 343 4.37 -24.66 -13.76
C LEU A 343 4.23 -25.26 -15.15
N ILE A 344 4.50 -24.46 -16.19
CA ILE A 344 4.31 -24.86 -17.59
C ILE A 344 5.28 -25.96 -17.99
N SER A 345 6.59 -25.77 -17.80
CA SER A 345 7.59 -26.67 -18.40
C SER A 345 7.50 -28.11 -17.87
N PRO A 346 7.43 -28.34 -16.55
CA PRO A 346 7.24 -29.69 -16.00
C PRO A 346 5.89 -30.29 -16.38
N MET A 347 4.82 -29.50 -16.40
CA MET A 347 3.50 -29.96 -16.85
C MET A 347 3.54 -30.45 -18.29
N LEU A 348 4.08 -29.66 -19.23
CA LEU A 348 4.17 -30.04 -20.63
C LEU A 348 5.01 -31.32 -20.82
N GLU A 349 6.07 -31.48 -20.04
CA GLU A 349 6.91 -32.68 -20.07
C GLU A 349 6.21 -33.91 -19.51
N SER A 350 5.52 -33.79 -18.37
CA SER A 350 4.66 -34.87 -17.83
C SER A 350 3.65 -35.32 -18.88
N GLY A 351 3.01 -34.39 -19.60
CA GLY A 351 2.03 -34.70 -20.65
C GLY A 351 2.57 -35.58 -21.78
N LYS A 352 3.84 -35.38 -22.17
CA LYS A 352 4.51 -36.24 -23.18
C LYS A 352 4.80 -37.64 -22.65
N ASN A 353 5.10 -37.74 -21.36
CA ASN A 353 5.56 -38.97 -20.71
C ASN A 353 4.41 -39.84 -20.17
N LEU A 354 3.17 -39.33 -20.17
CA LEU A 354 1.98 -40.09 -19.77
C LEU A 354 1.81 -41.36 -20.63
N LYS A 355 1.52 -42.46 -19.95
CA LYS A 355 1.26 -43.78 -20.56
C LYS A 355 -0.19 -44.20 -20.30
N ASN A 356 -0.80 -44.97 -21.19
CA ASN A 356 -2.18 -45.43 -20.99
C ASN A 356 -2.35 -46.27 -19.71
N LYS A 357 -2.91 -45.67 -18.65
CA LYS A 357 -3.39 -46.32 -17.43
C LYS A 357 -4.70 -45.66 -16.99
N THR A 358 -5.41 -46.23 -16.02
CA THR A 358 -6.49 -45.50 -15.34
C THR A 358 -5.86 -44.42 -14.48
N PHE A 359 -6.33 -43.18 -14.60
CA PHE A 359 -5.79 -42.05 -13.86
C PHE A 359 -6.81 -41.45 -12.90
N ASN A 360 -6.37 -41.07 -11.70
CA ASN A 360 -7.07 -40.11 -10.86
C ASN A 360 -6.40 -38.73 -10.96
N ILE A 361 -6.94 -37.87 -11.83
CA ILE A 361 -6.36 -36.55 -12.15
C ILE A 361 -6.30 -35.64 -10.92
N ASP A 362 -7.17 -35.82 -9.94
CA ASP A 362 -7.19 -34.98 -8.74
C ASP A 362 -6.06 -35.31 -7.75
N THR A 363 -5.52 -36.53 -7.78
CA THR A 363 -4.57 -37.00 -6.77
C THR A 363 -3.22 -37.41 -7.33
N GLU A 364 -3.14 -37.82 -8.60
CA GLU A 364 -1.89 -38.32 -9.18
C GLU A 364 -0.83 -37.22 -9.36
N GLU A 365 0.43 -37.63 -9.18
CA GLU A 365 1.61 -36.77 -9.22
C GLU A 365 1.87 -36.20 -10.62
N ASP A 366 1.63 -37.00 -11.66
CA ASP A 366 1.78 -36.62 -13.07
C ASP A 366 0.97 -35.36 -13.45
N PHE A 367 -0.12 -35.09 -12.72
CA PHE A 367 -1.02 -33.94 -12.94
C PHE A 367 -0.84 -32.82 -11.90
N PHE A 368 0.14 -32.91 -11.00
CA PHE A 368 0.36 -31.92 -9.95
C PHE A 368 0.51 -30.49 -10.52
N HIS A 369 1.41 -30.31 -11.49
CA HIS A 369 1.67 -29.00 -12.10
C HIS A 369 0.48 -28.47 -12.91
N LEU A 370 -0.31 -29.36 -13.52
CA LEU A 370 -1.58 -28.99 -14.16
C LEU A 370 -2.56 -28.43 -13.12
N ARG A 371 -2.74 -29.11 -12.00
CA ARG A 371 -3.62 -28.64 -10.91
C ARG A 371 -3.13 -27.31 -10.34
N GLN A 372 -1.82 -27.13 -10.15
CA GLN A 372 -1.25 -25.86 -9.71
C GLN A 372 -1.49 -24.72 -10.72
N LEU A 373 -1.35 -24.97 -12.03
CA LEU A 373 -1.64 -23.97 -13.06
C LEU A 373 -3.14 -23.62 -13.11
N ILE A 374 -4.02 -24.60 -12.92
CA ILE A 374 -5.47 -24.39 -12.80
C ILE A 374 -5.79 -23.56 -11.55
N HIS A 375 -5.18 -23.88 -10.40
CA HIS A 375 -5.33 -23.09 -9.16
C HIS A 375 -4.79 -21.66 -9.30
N TYR A 376 -3.68 -21.49 -10.00
CA TYR A 376 -3.15 -20.16 -10.36
C TYR A 376 -4.17 -19.34 -11.15
N ILE A 377 -4.79 -19.96 -12.17
CA ILE A 377 -5.84 -19.31 -12.96
C ILE A 377 -7.01 -18.95 -12.06
N PHE A 378 -7.45 -19.82 -11.16
CA PHE A 378 -8.52 -19.49 -10.21
C PHE A 378 -8.17 -18.26 -9.38
N ASP A 379 -7.06 -18.33 -8.63
CA ASP A 379 -6.64 -17.25 -7.74
C ASP A 379 -6.44 -15.91 -8.46
N LYS A 380 -5.88 -15.93 -9.68
CA LYS A 380 -5.59 -14.70 -10.42
C LYS A 380 -6.69 -14.20 -11.33
N SER A 381 -7.71 -14.99 -11.66
CA SER A 381 -8.68 -14.56 -12.66
C SER A 381 -9.50 -13.37 -12.18
N VAL A 382 -10.05 -13.42 -10.97
CA VAL A 382 -10.81 -12.30 -10.40
C VAL A 382 -9.91 -11.08 -10.19
N GLU A 383 -8.73 -11.29 -9.59
CA GLU A 383 -7.75 -10.23 -9.37
C GLU A 383 -7.32 -9.59 -10.69
N GLY A 384 -7.07 -10.37 -11.74
CA GLY A 384 -6.62 -9.91 -13.04
C GLY A 384 -7.70 -9.19 -13.84
N ILE A 385 -8.96 -9.63 -13.77
CA ILE A 385 -10.10 -8.96 -14.39
C ILE A 385 -10.37 -7.62 -13.70
N ILE A 386 -10.46 -7.61 -12.37
CA ILE A 386 -10.68 -6.39 -11.59
C ILE A 386 -9.52 -5.41 -11.80
N ASN A 387 -8.25 -5.85 -11.79
CA ASN A 387 -7.12 -4.95 -12.04
C ASN A 387 -7.07 -4.40 -13.48
N ALA A 388 -7.52 -5.17 -14.48
CA ALA A 388 -7.56 -4.72 -15.87
C ALA A 388 -8.57 -3.58 -16.09
N HIS A 389 -9.67 -3.54 -15.32
CA HIS A 389 -10.68 -2.48 -15.38
C HIS A 389 -10.11 -1.08 -15.14
N PHE A 390 -8.97 -0.99 -14.44
CA PHE A 390 -8.39 0.28 -14.01
C PHE A 390 -6.96 0.47 -14.56
N GLY A 391 -6.68 -0.09 -15.73
CA GLY A 391 -5.44 0.18 -16.49
C GLY A 391 -4.23 -0.68 -16.16
N ASN A 392 -4.31 -1.64 -15.22
CA ASN A 392 -3.22 -2.57 -14.94
C ASN A 392 -3.35 -3.87 -15.75
N PHE A 393 -3.01 -3.79 -17.04
CA PHE A 393 -3.13 -4.90 -17.99
C PHE A 393 -2.16 -6.08 -17.73
N ARG A 394 -1.11 -5.89 -16.92
CA ARG A 394 -0.05 -6.90 -16.72
C ARG A 394 -0.54 -8.17 -16.05
N LYS A 395 -1.45 -8.07 -15.06
CA LYS A 395 -2.03 -9.25 -14.41
C LYS A 395 -2.94 -10.03 -15.36
N SER A 396 -3.60 -9.33 -16.29
CA SER A 396 -4.36 -9.94 -17.39
C SER A 396 -3.44 -10.67 -18.38
N GLU A 397 -2.24 -10.16 -18.66
CA GLU A 397 -1.28 -10.84 -19.55
C GLU A 397 -0.75 -12.16 -18.98
N ASN A 398 -0.52 -12.26 -17.67
CA ASN A 398 -0.10 -13.53 -17.06
C ASN A 398 -1.21 -14.59 -17.13
N LEU A 399 -2.47 -14.20 -16.99
CA LEU A 399 -3.61 -15.08 -17.24
C LEU A 399 -3.67 -15.55 -18.69
N LYS A 400 -3.43 -14.66 -19.67
CA LYS A 400 -3.33 -15.05 -21.10
C LYS A 400 -2.26 -16.11 -21.31
N LYS A 401 -1.09 -15.95 -20.69
CA LYS A 401 0.01 -16.94 -20.75
C LYS A 401 -0.41 -18.27 -20.13
N ALA A 402 -1.11 -18.26 -18.99
CA ALA A 402 -1.61 -19.47 -18.34
C ALA A 402 -2.66 -20.21 -19.19
N PHE A 403 -3.64 -19.50 -19.78
CA PHE A 403 -4.61 -20.11 -20.70
C PHE A 403 -3.94 -20.65 -21.96
N LYS A 404 -2.94 -19.94 -22.51
CA LYS A 404 -2.18 -20.42 -23.67
C LYS A 404 -1.45 -21.74 -23.35
N ALA A 405 -0.83 -21.84 -22.18
CA ALA A 405 -0.13 -23.04 -21.77
C ALA A 405 -1.04 -24.25 -21.54
N LEU A 406 -2.27 -24.05 -21.05
CA LEU A 406 -3.27 -25.11 -21.02
C LEU A 406 -3.60 -25.62 -22.43
N GLY A 407 -3.72 -24.71 -23.41
CA GLY A 407 -3.91 -25.09 -24.81
C GLY A 407 -2.72 -25.86 -25.40
N GLU A 408 -1.49 -25.49 -25.03
CA GLU A 408 -0.28 -26.25 -25.41
C GLU A 408 -0.26 -27.64 -24.77
N TYR A 409 -0.67 -27.76 -23.51
CA TYR A 409 -0.81 -29.06 -22.84
C TYR A 409 -1.86 -29.94 -23.52
N GLU A 410 -3.04 -29.39 -23.82
CA GLU A 410 -4.09 -30.11 -24.57
C GLU A 410 -3.59 -30.61 -25.93
N LYS A 411 -2.75 -29.81 -26.61
CA LYS A 411 -2.11 -30.20 -27.87
C LYS A 411 -1.16 -31.38 -27.65
N ILE A 412 -0.29 -31.33 -26.64
CA ILE A 412 0.63 -32.43 -26.29
C ILE A 412 -0.16 -33.71 -25.96
N ILE A 413 -1.25 -33.62 -25.20
CA ILE A 413 -2.11 -34.77 -24.88
C ILE A 413 -2.70 -35.39 -26.14
N ASN A 414 -3.07 -34.59 -27.15
CA ASN A 414 -3.56 -35.13 -28.44
C ASN A 414 -2.48 -35.82 -29.25
N GLU A 415 -1.27 -35.25 -29.24
CA GLU A 415 -0.12 -35.75 -29.99
C GLU A 415 0.52 -36.96 -29.32
N ASN A 416 0.28 -37.18 -28.02
CA ASN A 416 0.79 -38.32 -27.27
C ASN A 416 0.12 -39.63 -27.72
N LYS A 417 0.85 -40.36 -28.58
CA LYS A 417 0.46 -41.68 -29.13
C LYS A 417 0.35 -42.79 -28.07
N ALA A 418 0.95 -42.63 -26.90
CA ALA A 418 0.92 -43.62 -25.81
C ALA A 418 -0.36 -43.57 -24.96
N LEU A 419 -1.28 -42.63 -25.23
CA LEU A 419 -2.59 -42.52 -24.58
C LEU A 419 -3.73 -42.99 -25.49
N SER A 420 -4.73 -43.67 -24.90
CA SER A 420 -5.98 -44.00 -25.59
C SER A 420 -6.85 -42.75 -25.84
N SER A 421 -7.75 -42.82 -26.81
CA SER A 421 -8.72 -41.75 -27.10
C SER A 421 -9.59 -41.40 -25.88
N ALA A 422 -10.00 -42.40 -25.11
CA ALA A 422 -10.78 -42.22 -23.89
C ALA A 422 -10.02 -41.41 -22.83
N ASN A 423 -8.74 -41.75 -22.58
CA ASN A 423 -7.92 -41.03 -21.61
C ASN A 423 -7.62 -39.59 -22.07
N ARG A 424 -7.37 -39.38 -23.37
CA ARG A 424 -7.21 -38.01 -23.91
C ARG A 424 -8.47 -37.18 -23.70
N ALA A 425 -9.65 -37.76 -23.94
CA ALA A 425 -10.92 -37.09 -23.71
C ALA A 425 -11.17 -36.79 -22.22
N ALA A 426 -10.84 -37.73 -21.32
CA ALA A 426 -10.99 -37.54 -19.88
C ALA A 426 -10.14 -36.37 -19.35
N ILE A 427 -8.86 -36.29 -19.74
CA ILE A 427 -7.96 -35.20 -19.34
C ILE A 427 -8.46 -33.86 -19.87
N LYS A 428 -8.90 -33.79 -21.12
CA LYS A 428 -9.49 -32.57 -21.70
C LYS A 428 -10.76 -32.14 -20.99
N ASN A 429 -11.69 -33.07 -20.78
CA ASN A 429 -12.95 -32.79 -20.09
C ASN A 429 -12.69 -32.25 -18.68
N TYR A 430 -11.68 -32.78 -17.99
CA TYR A 430 -11.24 -32.23 -16.71
C TYR A 430 -10.81 -30.77 -16.84
N ILE A 431 -9.87 -30.45 -17.75
CA ILE A 431 -9.39 -29.08 -17.98
C ILE A 431 -10.56 -28.13 -18.30
N HIS A 432 -11.38 -28.49 -19.28
CA HIS A 432 -12.54 -27.69 -19.71
C HIS A 432 -13.54 -27.47 -18.57
N SER A 433 -13.87 -28.52 -17.80
CA SER A 433 -14.80 -28.40 -16.67
C SER A 433 -14.32 -27.41 -15.60
N LYS A 434 -13.01 -27.23 -15.46
CA LYS A 434 -12.39 -26.31 -14.50
C LYS A 434 -12.23 -24.91 -15.08
N ILE A 435 -11.85 -24.78 -16.35
CA ILE A 435 -11.28 -23.56 -16.92
C ILE A 435 -12.26 -22.79 -17.82
N ASP A 436 -13.21 -23.46 -18.46
CA ASP A 436 -14.11 -22.82 -19.43
C ASP A 436 -14.93 -21.66 -18.84
N PRO A 437 -15.46 -21.70 -17.59
CA PRO A 437 -16.13 -20.55 -16.99
C PRO A 437 -15.23 -19.31 -16.91
N TYR A 438 -13.97 -19.51 -16.48
CA TYR A 438 -12.97 -18.46 -16.33
C TYR A 438 -12.55 -17.90 -17.70
N LYS A 439 -12.32 -18.78 -18.67
CA LYS A 439 -11.96 -18.43 -20.05
C LYS A 439 -13.08 -17.65 -20.74
N LYS A 440 -14.34 -18.05 -20.54
CA LYS A 440 -15.52 -17.38 -21.11
C LYS A 440 -15.63 -15.93 -20.64
N VAL A 441 -15.48 -15.69 -19.34
CA VAL A 441 -15.51 -14.33 -18.77
C VAL A 441 -14.30 -13.54 -19.27
N PHE A 442 -13.10 -14.10 -19.14
CA PHE A 442 -11.84 -13.42 -19.47
C PHE A 442 -11.73 -13.01 -20.95
N THR A 443 -12.24 -13.83 -21.88
CA THR A 443 -12.16 -13.55 -23.33
C THR A 443 -13.31 -12.70 -23.85
N ASN A 444 -14.38 -12.54 -23.07
CA ASN A 444 -15.51 -11.69 -23.43
C ASN A 444 -15.29 -10.26 -22.90
N SER A 445 -14.96 -9.34 -23.81
CA SER A 445 -14.73 -7.94 -23.48
C SER A 445 -15.96 -7.23 -22.91
N GLU A 446 -17.18 -7.69 -23.23
CA GLU A 446 -18.42 -7.12 -22.70
C GLU A 446 -18.61 -7.54 -21.23
N MET A 447 -18.35 -8.81 -20.90
CA MET A 447 -18.37 -9.32 -19.50
C MET A 447 -17.28 -8.68 -18.63
N CYS A 448 -16.17 -8.26 -19.24
CA CYS A 448 -15.07 -7.59 -18.58
C CYS A 448 -15.23 -6.06 -18.50
N LYS A 449 -16.45 -5.51 -18.60
CA LYS A 449 -16.67 -4.07 -18.38
C LYS A 449 -16.72 -3.77 -16.88
N PRO A 450 -16.04 -2.70 -16.40
CA PRO A 450 -16.04 -2.33 -14.98
C PRO A 450 -17.46 -2.16 -14.41
N LYS A 451 -18.38 -1.67 -15.24
CA LYS A 451 -19.79 -1.48 -14.89
C LYS A 451 -20.48 -2.75 -14.38
N ILE A 452 -20.15 -3.93 -14.92
CA ILE A 452 -20.75 -5.20 -14.48
C ILE A 452 -20.32 -5.52 -13.04
N PHE A 453 -19.05 -5.29 -12.71
CA PHE A 453 -18.58 -5.44 -11.33
C PHE A 453 -19.29 -4.46 -10.38
N TYR A 454 -19.46 -3.20 -10.79
CA TYR A 454 -20.18 -2.20 -9.98
C TYR A 454 -21.65 -2.59 -9.75
N GLU A 455 -22.31 -3.18 -10.76
CA GLU A 455 -23.68 -3.70 -10.64
C GLU A 455 -23.76 -4.90 -9.67
N VAL A 456 -22.81 -5.83 -9.71
CA VAL A 456 -22.73 -6.94 -8.73
C VAL A 456 -22.52 -6.40 -7.31
N LEU A 457 -21.57 -5.48 -7.13
CA LEU A 457 -21.29 -4.88 -5.82
C LEU A 457 -22.50 -4.09 -5.29
N TRP A 458 -23.19 -3.35 -6.16
CA TRP A 458 -24.42 -2.64 -5.84
C TRP A 458 -25.51 -3.58 -5.33
N ASN A 459 -25.78 -4.65 -6.07
CA ASN A 459 -26.80 -5.63 -5.72
C ASN A 459 -26.50 -6.30 -4.37
N GLU A 460 -25.23 -6.61 -4.10
CA GLU A 460 -24.84 -7.20 -2.83
C GLU A 460 -24.93 -6.20 -1.66
N ALA A 461 -24.52 -4.95 -1.88
CA ALA A 461 -24.68 -3.88 -0.89
C ALA A 461 -26.17 -3.66 -0.55
N GLN A 462 -27.08 -3.71 -1.54
CA GLN A 462 -28.52 -3.60 -1.31
C GLN A 462 -29.06 -4.72 -0.44
N LYS A 463 -28.61 -5.96 -0.65
CA LYS A 463 -28.99 -7.09 0.21
C LYS A 463 -28.57 -6.85 1.65
N ILE A 464 -27.37 -6.31 1.88
CA ILE A 464 -26.87 -6.03 3.23
C ILE A 464 -27.69 -4.93 3.90
N VAL A 465 -27.96 -3.81 3.21
CA VAL A 465 -28.79 -2.72 3.76
C VAL A 465 -30.20 -3.20 4.10
N ALA A 466 -30.75 -4.14 3.32
CA ALA A 466 -32.07 -4.74 3.58
C ALA A 466 -32.07 -5.77 4.73
N LEU A 467 -30.91 -6.32 5.10
CA LEU A 467 -30.77 -7.30 6.18
C LEU A 467 -30.48 -6.57 7.51
N SER A 468 -31.46 -6.55 8.41
CA SER A 468 -31.34 -5.99 9.77
C SER A 468 -30.44 -6.80 10.74
N SER A 469 -29.57 -7.67 10.21
CA SER A 469 -28.88 -8.73 10.95
C SER A 469 -27.36 -8.55 10.89
N ASP A 470 -26.71 -8.47 12.06
CA ASP A 470 -25.25 -8.38 12.22
C ASP A 470 -24.50 -9.70 11.98
N ASP A 471 -25.13 -10.66 11.31
CA ASP A 471 -24.51 -11.96 11.03
C ASP A 471 -23.37 -11.81 10.02
N SER A 472 -22.14 -11.96 10.50
CA SER A 472 -20.91 -11.87 9.70
C SER A 472 -20.89 -12.83 8.50
N SER A 473 -21.57 -13.97 8.59
CA SER A 473 -21.65 -14.94 7.49
C SER A 473 -22.44 -14.40 6.28
N LYS A 474 -23.39 -13.49 6.52
CA LYS A 474 -24.18 -12.83 5.46
C LYS A 474 -23.41 -11.72 4.74
N LYS A 475 -22.25 -11.32 5.25
CA LYS A 475 -21.38 -10.29 4.68
C LYS A 475 -20.15 -10.87 3.97
N GLU A 476 -19.98 -12.20 3.95
CA GLU A 476 -18.78 -12.85 3.42
C GLU A 476 -18.50 -12.51 1.96
N PHE A 477 -19.51 -12.63 1.09
CA PHE A 477 -19.34 -12.32 -0.33
C PHE A 477 -19.09 -10.83 -0.57
N PHE A 478 -19.79 -9.94 0.14
CA PHE A 478 -19.55 -8.50 0.07
C PHE A 478 -18.12 -8.13 0.50
N ASN A 479 -17.67 -8.66 1.64
CA ASN A 479 -16.32 -8.46 2.14
C ASN A 479 -15.26 -8.96 1.15
N TYR A 480 -15.50 -10.11 0.52
CA TYR A 480 -14.68 -10.62 -0.55
C TYR A 480 -14.59 -9.63 -1.73
N LEU A 481 -15.73 -9.12 -2.23
CA LEU A 481 -15.75 -8.14 -3.33
C LEU A 481 -14.96 -6.87 -2.98
N ILE A 482 -15.16 -6.34 -1.78
CA ILE A 482 -14.43 -5.17 -1.28
C ILE A 482 -12.94 -5.45 -1.22
N SER A 483 -12.52 -6.57 -0.62
CA SER A 483 -11.10 -6.92 -0.49
C SER A 483 -10.36 -7.03 -1.83
N LYS A 484 -11.02 -7.53 -2.88
CA LYS A 484 -10.41 -7.62 -4.22
C LYS A 484 -10.33 -6.25 -4.89
N ALA A 485 -11.35 -5.41 -4.70
CA ALA A 485 -11.46 -4.10 -5.34
C ALA A 485 -10.63 -3.01 -4.65
N THR A 486 -10.45 -3.07 -3.33
CA THR A 486 -9.70 -2.05 -2.56
C THR A 486 -8.24 -1.99 -2.95
N SER A 487 -7.66 -3.05 -3.52
CA SER A 487 -6.30 -3.02 -4.09
C SER A 487 -6.12 -2.03 -5.25
N ASN A 488 -7.21 -1.41 -5.72
CA ASN A 488 -7.21 -0.45 -6.80
C ASN A 488 -7.15 1.02 -6.32
N PRO A 489 -6.22 1.84 -6.84
CA PRO A 489 -6.08 3.25 -6.45
C PRO A 489 -7.30 4.14 -6.78
N ASN A 490 -8.07 3.82 -7.83
CA ASN A 490 -9.21 4.64 -8.27
C ASN A 490 -10.57 4.17 -7.73
N PHE A 491 -10.58 3.09 -6.95
CA PHE A 491 -11.79 2.43 -6.45
C PHE A 491 -12.83 3.41 -5.89
N PHE A 492 -12.43 4.29 -4.97
CA PHE A 492 -13.36 5.22 -4.32
C PHE A 492 -14.00 6.19 -5.32
N THR A 493 -13.23 6.75 -6.26
CA THR A 493 -13.75 7.72 -7.23
C THR A 493 -14.71 7.05 -8.20
N ASP A 494 -14.37 5.86 -8.69
CA ASP A 494 -15.21 5.15 -9.66
C ASP A 494 -16.51 4.65 -9.02
N ILE A 495 -16.47 4.13 -7.78
CA ILE A 495 -17.68 3.76 -7.04
C ILE A 495 -18.55 4.98 -6.76
N TYR A 496 -17.95 6.08 -6.31
CA TYR A 496 -18.68 7.31 -6.03
C TYR A 496 -19.38 7.84 -7.29
N ASP A 497 -18.64 7.97 -8.39
CA ASP A 497 -19.18 8.48 -9.64
C ASP A 497 -20.23 7.51 -10.21
N CYS A 498 -20.01 6.19 -10.17
CA CYS A 498 -20.99 5.21 -10.67
C CYS A 498 -22.29 5.19 -9.84
N PHE A 499 -22.19 5.14 -8.51
CA PHE A 499 -23.35 4.97 -7.64
C PHE A 499 -24.16 6.27 -7.50
N TYR A 500 -23.53 7.45 -7.61
CA TYR A 500 -24.22 8.73 -7.62
C TYR A 500 -24.70 9.18 -9.01
N SER A 501 -23.96 8.92 -10.09
CA SER A 501 -24.36 9.38 -11.44
C SER A 501 -25.62 8.69 -11.96
N GLU A 502 -25.87 7.45 -11.54
CA GLU A 502 -27.02 6.69 -12.01
C GLU A 502 -28.35 7.07 -11.32
N LYS A 503 -28.34 8.04 -10.36
CA LYS A 503 -29.52 8.47 -9.57
C LYS A 503 -30.38 7.28 -9.07
N LYS A 504 -29.73 6.15 -8.79
CA LYS A 504 -30.42 4.93 -8.35
C LYS A 504 -30.93 5.10 -6.92
N GLU A 505 -32.12 4.55 -6.64
CA GLU A 505 -32.67 4.52 -5.28
C GLU A 505 -31.64 3.92 -4.30
N ASN A 506 -31.48 4.55 -3.13
CA ASN A 506 -30.53 4.16 -2.09
C ASN A 506 -29.03 4.37 -2.41
N GLY A 507 -28.67 5.15 -3.44
CA GLY A 507 -27.26 5.41 -3.78
C GLY A 507 -26.40 5.93 -2.63
N GLY A 508 -26.89 6.90 -1.87
CA GLY A 508 -26.18 7.46 -0.71
C GLY A 508 -25.85 6.41 0.37
N PRO A 509 -26.85 5.71 0.95
CA PRO A 509 -26.62 4.63 1.91
C PRO A 509 -25.63 3.55 1.44
N LEU A 510 -25.70 3.15 0.17
CA LEU A 510 -24.83 2.11 -0.39
C LEU A 510 -23.38 2.57 -0.54
N VAL A 511 -23.16 3.79 -1.02
CA VAL A 511 -21.80 4.38 -1.07
C VAL A 511 -21.19 4.43 0.32
N LYS A 512 -21.96 4.85 1.33
CA LYS A 512 -21.49 4.92 2.72
C LYS A 512 -21.12 3.55 3.28
N LEU A 513 -21.92 2.51 3.01
CA LEU A 513 -21.61 1.13 3.39
C LEU A 513 -20.30 0.66 2.74
N VAL A 514 -20.18 0.81 1.42
CA VAL A 514 -19.00 0.39 0.65
C VAL A 514 -17.75 1.12 1.14
N PHE A 515 -17.83 2.44 1.36
CA PHE A 515 -16.71 3.25 1.79
C PHE A 515 -16.23 2.87 3.19
N THR A 516 -17.17 2.66 4.11
CA THR A 516 -16.87 2.24 5.48
C THR A 516 -16.12 0.92 5.48
N GLN A 517 -16.64 -0.09 4.79
CA GLN A 517 -16.01 -1.41 4.74
C GLN A 517 -14.65 -1.37 4.05
N ALA A 518 -14.52 -0.60 2.96
CA ALA A 518 -13.26 -0.45 2.24
C ALA A 518 -12.16 0.21 3.09
N ILE A 519 -12.50 1.26 3.84
CA ILE A 519 -11.57 1.94 4.74
C ILE A 519 -11.10 1.00 5.85
N GLU A 520 -12.00 0.18 6.43
CA GLU A 520 -11.64 -0.83 7.43
C GLU A 520 -10.66 -1.87 6.87
N PHE A 521 -10.92 -2.39 5.67
CA PHE A 521 -10.02 -3.34 5.00
C PHE A 521 -8.63 -2.75 4.76
N ILE A 522 -8.56 -1.53 4.23
CA ILE A 522 -7.28 -0.85 3.96
C ILE A 522 -6.53 -0.62 5.27
N THR A 523 -7.22 -0.24 6.34
CA THR A 523 -6.60 0.04 7.64
C THR A 523 -6.00 -1.22 8.30
N ASN A 524 -6.64 -2.37 8.09
CA ASN A 524 -6.20 -3.65 8.66
C ASN A 524 -5.15 -4.38 7.79
N ASP A 525 -4.95 -3.99 6.53
CA ASP A 525 -3.99 -4.60 5.63
C ASP A 525 -2.63 -3.88 5.67
N THR A 526 -1.58 -4.62 5.33
CA THR A 526 -0.21 -4.11 5.11
C THR A 526 -0.09 -3.10 3.97
N VAL A 527 -1.17 -2.85 3.21
CA VAL A 527 -1.25 -1.86 2.12
C VAL A 527 -0.87 -0.45 2.58
N LEU A 528 -1.15 -0.10 3.84
CA LEU A 528 -0.72 1.19 4.42
C LEU A 528 0.81 1.37 4.50
N ASN A 529 1.60 0.31 4.31
CA ASN A 529 3.06 0.40 4.29
C ASN A 529 3.63 0.84 2.94
N ASP A 530 2.80 1.03 1.91
CA ASP A 530 3.22 1.57 0.61
C ASP A 530 2.78 3.04 0.46
N PRO A 531 3.72 4.00 0.55
CA PRO A 531 3.40 5.43 0.42
C PRO A 531 2.81 5.82 -0.93
N GLU A 532 3.12 5.07 -2.01
CA GLU A 532 2.59 5.35 -3.35
C GLU A 532 1.08 5.08 -3.39
N TYR A 533 0.65 3.93 -2.89
CA TYR A 533 -0.77 3.57 -2.82
C TYR A 533 -1.55 4.47 -1.86
N LEU A 534 -0.96 4.76 -0.69
CA LEU A 534 -1.57 5.64 0.31
C LEU A 534 -1.88 7.04 -0.24
N ALA A 535 -0.95 7.62 -1.00
CA ALA A 535 -1.14 8.94 -1.62
C ALA A 535 -2.30 8.97 -2.62
N VAL A 536 -2.46 7.91 -3.43
CA VAL A 536 -3.55 7.87 -4.41
C VAL A 536 -4.92 7.70 -3.74
N TYR A 537 -5.02 6.90 -2.68
CA TYR A 537 -6.26 6.84 -1.89
C TYR A 537 -6.60 8.19 -1.24
N GLN A 538 -5.60 8.87 -0.69
CA GLN A 538 -5.75 10.20 -0.11
C GLN A 538 -6.32 11.19 -1.12
N ASP A 539 -5.74 11.26 -2.32
CA ASP A 539 -6.19 12.16 -3.36
C ASP A 539 -7.61 11.83 -3.86
N SER A 540 -7.93 10.55 -4.03
CA SER A 540 -9.26 10.09 -4.43
C SER A 540 -10.33 10.48 -3.40
N LEU A 541 -10.08 10.23 -2.10
CA LEU A 541 -11.02 10.57 -1.03
C LEU A 541 -11.17 12.09 -0.84
N ARG A 542 -10.09 12.87 -0.99
CA ARG A 542 -10.12 14.34 -0.92
C ARG A 542 -10.96 14.94 -2.05
N LYS A 543 -10.81 14.43 -3.29
CA LYS A 543 -11.64 14.87 -4.43
C LYS A 543 -13.12 14.60 -4.20
N ILE A 544 -13.45 13.43 -3.65
CA ILE A 544 -14.84 13.06 -3.33
C ILE A 544 -15.41 13.98 -2.25
N LEU A 545 -14.64 14.25 -1.19
CA LEU A 545 -15.05 15.18 -0.13
C LEU A 545 -15.38 16.57 -0.71
N LEU A 546 -14.55 17.10 -1.60
CA LEU A 546 -14.81 18.40 -2.25
C LEU A 546 -16.04 18.35 -3.16
N LYS A 547 -16.20 17.29 -3.96
CA LYS A 547 -17.42 17.09 -4.77
C LYS A 547 -18.68 17.04 -3.90
N GLU A 548 -18.63 16.46 -2.71
CA GLU A 548 -19.75 16.47 -1.75
C GLU A 548 -20.00 17.86 -1.15
N CYS A 549 -18.94 18.61 -0.87
CA CYS A 549 -19.06 20.01 -0.42
C CYS A 549 -19.69 20.92 -1.48
N GLU A 550 -19.51 20.64 -2.78
CA GLU A 550 -20.16 21.37 -3.87
C GLU A 550 -21.67 21.06 -4.01
N LYS A 551 -22.17 19.99 -3.39
CA LYS A 551 -23.59 19.62 -3.43
C LYS A 551 -24.42 20.45 -2.43
N SER A 552 -25.63 20.80 -2.82
CA SER A 552 -26.63 21.45 -1.95
C SER A 552 -27.98 20.73 -2.04
N PRO A 553 -28.40 19.95 -1.00
CA PRO A 553 -27.69 19.70 0.26
C PRO A 553 -26.54 18.69 0.11
N CYS A 554 -25.52 18.80 0.97
CA CYS A 554 -24.41 17.85 1.06
C CYS A 554 -24.77 16.62 1.93
N ASP A 555 -24.19 15.44 1.65
CA ASP A 555 -24.36 14.25 2.49
C ASP A 555 -23.41 14.32 3.71
N ARG A 556 -23.95 14.79 4.84
CA ARG A 556 -23.20 14.96 6.10
C ARG A 556 -22.61 13.64 6.62
N GLU A 557 -23.29 12.52 6.44
CA GLU A 557 -22.81 11.23 6.93
C GLU A 557 -21.60 10.77 6.12
N LEU A 558 -21.63 10.97 4.81
CA LEU A 558 -20.47 10.68 3.95
C LEU A 558 -19.29 11.60 4.29
N ILE A 559 -19.53 12.90 4.48
CA ILE A 559 -18.51 13.85 4.95
C ILE A 559 -17.92 13.39 6.29
N SER A 560 -18.74 12.90 7.23
CA SER A 560 -18.27 12.34 8.51
C SER A 560 -17.40 11.10 8.32
N ILE A 561 -17.78 10.15 7.45
CA ILE A 561 -16.97 8.95 7.17
C ILE A 561 -15.60 9.36 6.60
N LEU A 562 -15.61 10.27 5.62
CA LEU A 562 -14.40 10.75 4.96
C LEU A 562 -13.51 11.55 5.91
N THR A 563 -14.05 12.34 6.83
CA THR A 563 -13.25 13.19 7.74
C THR A 563 -12.70 12.45 8.97
N LYS A 564 -13.27 11.29 9.32
CA LYS A 564 -12.83 10.45 10.46
C LYS A 564 -11.70 9.49 10.13
N THR A 565 -11.45 9.19 8.85
CA THR A 565 -10.37 8.29 8.44
C THR A 565 -9.01 8.99 8.46
N GLN A 566 -7.94 8.25 8.81
CA GLN A 566 -6.57 8.73 8.65
C GLN A 566 -6.17 8.85 7.17
N LEU A 567 -6.94 8.23 6.27
CA LEU A 567 -6.70 8.24 4.83
C LEU A 567 -7.08 9.55 4.14
N THR A 568 -7.74 10.49 4.81
CA THR A 568 -8.01 11.83 4.25
C THR A 568 -7.15 12.90 4.89
N CYS A 569 -6.18 12.51 5.76
CA CYS A 569 -5.37 13.37 6.61
C CYS A 569 -5.17 14.75 5.98
N VAL A 570 -5.87 15.70 6.59
CA VAL A 570 -6.34 16.92 5.96
C VAL A 570 -5.23 17.94 5.88
N ASN A 571 -4.75 18.18 4.66
CA ASN A 571 -4.08 19.41 4.29
C ASN A 571 -5.03 20.58 4.66
N PRO A 572 -4.62 21.61 5.44
CA PRO A 572 -5.49 22.74 5.79
C PRO A 572 -6.08 23.46 4.56
N ASN A 573 -5.45 23.36 3.39
CA ASN A 573 -6.00 23.84 2.13
C ASN A 573 -7.30 23.12 1.73
N LEU A 574 -7.53 21.88 2.15
CA LEU A 574 -8.78 21.15 1.90
C LEU A 574 -9.95 21.83 2.61
N TYR A 575 -9.76 22.32 3.84
CA TYR A 575 -10.77 23.12 4.52
C TYR A 575 -11.04 24.43 3.79
N VAL A 576 -10.00 25.12 3.33
CA VAL A 576 -10.14 26.34 2.52
C VAL A 576 -10.97 26.07 1.26
N SER A 577 -10.66 25.00 0.53
CA SER A 577 -11.39 24.60 -0.66
C SER A 577 -12.84 24.21 -0.36
N ALA A 578 -13.09 23.46 0.71
CA ALA A 578 -14.44 23.10 1.15
C ALA A 578 -15.26 24.34 1.55
N PHE A 579 -14.65 25.27 2.29
CA PHE A 579 -15.27 26.54 2.66
C PHE A 579 -15.61 27.39 1.44
N ALA A 580 -14.70 27.46 0.46
CA ALA A 580 -14.93 28.15 -0.80
C ALA A 580 -16.06 27.50 -1.62
N ALA A 581 -16.06 26.17 -1.74
CA ALA A 581 -17.10 25.42 -2.47
C ALA A 581 -18.50 25.63 -1.88
N MET A 582 -18.60 25.71 -0.55
CA MET A 582 -19.88 25.90 0.15
C MET A 582 -20.27 27.37 0.34
N ARG A 583 -19.45 28.34 -0.11
CA ARG A 583 -19.62 29.76 0.21
C ARG A 583 -21.00 30.27 -0.18
N ASP A 584 -21.43 29.96 -1.40
CA ASP A 584 -22.68 30.46 -1.99
C ASP A 584 -23.91 29.62 -1.59
N HIS A 585 -23.71 28.52 -0.85
CA HIS A 585 -24.82 27.70 -0.34
C HIS A 585 -25.65 28.48 0.68
N LYS A 586 -26.97 28.25 0.68
CA LYS A 586 -27.90 28.80 1.69
C LYS A 586 -27.38 28.48 3.10
N LYS A 587 -27.46 29.48 3.98
CA LYS A 587 -27.11 29.35 5.42
C LYS A 587 -28.07 28.37 6.08
N THR A 588 -27.63 27.12 6.23
CA THR A 588 -28.41 25.98 6.75
C THR A 588 -27.58 25.27 7.82
N GLU A 589 -28.25 24.62 8.77
CA GLU A 589 -27.59 23.79 9.79
C GLU A 589 -26.70 22.70 9.15
N ASN A 590 -27.14 22.12 8.03
CA ASN A 590 -26.35 21.12 7.30
C ASN A 590 -25.02 21.67 6.77
N LYS A 591 -25.02 22.88 6.18
CA LYS A 591 -23.79 23.56 5.72
C LYS A 591 -22.82 23.73 6.88
N TYR A 592 -23.31 24.24 8.00
CA TYR A 592 -22.49 24.53 9.17
C TYR A 592 -21.93 23.25 9.81
N ALA A 593 -22.77 22.25 10.02
CA ALA A 593 -22.35 20.97 10.58
C ALA A 593 -21.32 20.25 9.70
N SER A 594 -21.45 20.36 8.37
CA SER A 594 -20.51 19.74 7.42
C SER A 594 -19.16 20.47 7.39
N LEU A 595 -19.15 21.81 7.35
CA LEU A 595 -17.91 22.59 7.45
C LEU A 595 -17.22 22.38 8.79
N GLN A 596 -17.98 22.23 9.88
CA GLN A 596 -17.43 21.91 11.19
C GLN A 596 -16.69 20.56 11.18
N LEU A 597 -17.24 19.51 10.56
CA LEU A 597 -16.57 18.21 10.46
C LEU A 597 -15.21 18.31 9.74
N VAL A 598 -15.14 19.10 8.66
CA VAL A 598 -13.90 19.30 7.90
C VAL A 598 -12.89 20.13 8.71
N LEU A 599 -13.35 21.18 9.39
CA LEU A 599 -12.51 22.02 10.26
C LEU A 599 -11.92 21.21 11.42
N ASP A 600 -12.78 20.44 12.11
CA ASP A 600 -12.40 19.56 13.21
C ASP A 600 -11.33 18.55 12.79
N SER A 601 -11.49 17.94 11.62
CA SER A 601 -10.53 16.98 11.07
C SER A 601 -9.16 17.63 10.79
N ALA A 602 -9.15 18.85 10.26
CA ALA A 602 -7.91 19.62 10.06
C ALA A 602 -7.22 19.96 11.40
N LEU A 603 -7.98 20.45 12.39
CA LEU A 603 -7.46 20.88 13.68
C LEU A 603 -6.97 19.73 14.57
N LYS A 604 -7.60 18.54 14.46
CA LYS A 604 -7.23 17.33 15.22
C LYS A 604 -6.05 16.57 14.60
N ASN A 605 -5.58 16.98 13.42
CA ASN A 605 -4.54 16.28 12.68
C ASN A 605 -3.13 16.49 13.28
N SER A 606 -2.44 15.40 13.61
CA SER A 606 -1.10 15.44 14.21
C SER A 606 -0.02 15.97 13.27
N GLN A 607 -0.15 15.75 11.95
CA GLN A 607 0.78 16.26 10.94
C GLN A 607 0.61 17.77 10.74
N PHE A 608 -0.63 18.28 10.77
CA PHE A 608 -0.88 19.73 10.78
C PHE A 608 -0.23 20.37 12.02
N LEU A 609 -0.42 19.80 13.21
CA LEU A 609 0.19 20.32 14.43
C LEU A 609 1.72 20.29 14.38
N ASP A 610 2.33 19.23 13.83
CA ASP A 610 3.78 19.15 13.65
C ASP A 610 4.31 20.17 12.63
N LEU A 611 3.60 20.35 11.51
CA LEU A 611 3.92 21.35 10.51
C LEU A 611 3.81 22.77 11.07
N PHE A 612 2.71 23.07 11.76
CA PHE A 612 2.42 24.38 12.33
C PHE A 612 3.41 24.75 13.45
N ILE A 613 3.76 23.81 14.32
CA ILE A 613 4.48 24.15 15.57
C ILE A 613 5.97 23.89 15.45
N ARG A 614 6.35 22.79 14.82
CA ARG A 614 7.74 22.33 14.76
C ARG A 614 8.42 22.68 13.45
N LYS A 615 7.69 23.32 12.50
CA LYS A 615 8.09 23.49 11.09
C LYS A 615 8.61 22.18 10.46
N LYS A 616 8.24 21.05 11.04
CA LYS A 616 8.73 19.75 10.61
C LYS A 616 7.96 19.48 9.33
N LYS A 617 8.65 19.52 8.18
CA LYS A 617 8.04 19.04 6.94
C LYS A 617 7.50 17.63 7.25
N PRO A 618 6.25 17.29 6.88
CA PRO A 618 5.79 15.91 6.97
C PRO A 618 6.88 15.03 6.35
N GLN A 619 7.16 13.86 6.95
CA GLN A 619 8.17 12.96 6.39
C GLN A 619 7.70 12.58 4.98
N MET A 620 8.22 13.30 3.99
CA MET A 620 7.89 13.08 2.60
C MET A 620 8.59 11.78 2.19
N PRO A 621 7.90 10.83 1.56
CA PRO A 621 8.58 9.73 0.90
C PRO A 621 9.52 10.34 -0.14
N THR A 622 10.82 10.11 0.03
CA THR A 622 11.93 10.66 -0.76
C THR A 622 11.92 10.28 -2.25
N PHE A 623 10.88 9.58 -2.72
CA PHE A 623 10.84 8.90 -4.01
C PHE A 623 10.08 9.63 -5.12
N PHE A 624 9.34 10.71 -4.84
CA PHE A 624 8.73 11.55 -5.88
C PHE A 624 8.89 13.03 -5.58
N LYS A 625 9.19 13.83 -6.62
CA LYS A 625 8.86 15.26 -6.64
C LYS A 625 7.33 15.39 -6.66
N GLN A 626 6.67 15.17 -5.53
CA GLN A 626 5.39 15.85 -5.32
C GLN A 626 5.70 17.35 -5.36
N LYS A 627 4.86 18.14 -6.04
CA LYS A 627 4.92 19.60 -5.94
C LYS A 627 4.98 19.93 -4.45
N GLU A 628 5.91 20.79 -4.03
CA GLU A 628 5.88 21.29 -2.66
C GLU A 628 4.45 21.79 -2.39
N GLU A 629 3.72 21.11 -1.51
CA GLU A 629 2.42 21.59 -1.10
C GLU A 629 2.69 22.86 -0.29
N HIS A 630 2.45 24.00 -0.93
CA HIS A 630 2.46 25.28 -0.24
C HIS A 630 1.18 25.39 0.58
N PHE A 631 1.35 25.58 1.89
CA PHE A 631 0.25 25.76 2.82
C PHE A 631 0.04 27.25 3.06
N GLU A 632 -1.13 27.77 2.68
CA GLU A 632 -1.50 29.15 2.97
C GLU A 632 -2.20 29.25 4.33
N LEU A 633 -1.40 29.20 5.41
CA LEU A 633 -1.92 29.27 6.78
C LEU A 633 -2.78 30.54 7.02
N SER A 634 -2.42 31.68 6.41
CA SER A 634 -3.23 32.90 6.49
C SER A 634 -4.65 32.70 5.97
N THR A 635 -4.78 32.05 4.82
CA THR A 635 -6.07 31.80 4.16
C THR A 635 -6.90 30.83 4.99
N PHE A 636 -6.27 29.79 5.53
CA PHE A 636 -6.89 28.85 6.46
C PHE A 636 -7.46 29.55 7.71
N PHE A 637 -6.63 30.31 8.45
CA PHE A 637 -7.08 30.97 9.68
C PHE A 637 -8.15 32.03 9.41
N LYS A 638 -8.09 32.71 8.26
CA LYS A 638 -9.13 33.66 7.85
C LYS A 638 -10.47 32.97 7.60
N SER A 639 -10.49 31.90 6.79
CA SER A 639 -11.72 31.14 6.52
C SER A 639 -12.30 30.51 7.78
N ALA A 640 -11.44 29.98 8.67
CA ALA A 640 -11.88 29.43 9.94
C ALA A 640 -12.48 30.51 10.86
N ALA A 641 -11.86 31.69 10.94
CA ALA A 641 -12.38 32.81 11.70
C ALA A 641 -13.74 33.32 11.16
N GLU A 642 -13.89 33.40 9.84
CA GLU A 642 -15.16 33.73 9.19
C GLU A 642 -16.26 32.74 9.60
N PHE A 643 -15.98 31.44 9.49
CA PHE A 643 -16.89 30.38 9.91
C PHE A 643 -17.28 30.49 11.40
N ILE A 644 -16.29 30.65 12.28
CA ILE A 644 -16.49 30.77 13.74
C ILE A 644 -17.40 31.96 14.08
N ILE A 645 -17.13 33.11 13.48
CA ILE A 645 -17.91 34.34 13.73
C ILE A 645 -19.35 34.18 13.24
N GLU A 646 -19.55 33.58 12.06
CA GLU A 646 -20.89 33.37 11.50
C GLU A 646 -21.74 32.38 12.31
N ASN A 647 -21.10 31.45 13.02
CA ASN A 647 -21.76 30.43 13.84
C ASN A 647 -21.85 30.78 15.33
N THR A 648 -21.29 31.91 15.75
CA THR A 648 -21.42 32.37 17.12
C THR A 648 -22.75 33.11 17.29
N GLU A 649 -23.49 32.75 18.34
CA GLU A 649 -24.82 33.29 18.63
C GLU A 649 -24.81 34.82 18.79
N LEU A 650 -25.83 35.49 18.23
CA LEU A 650 -26.01 36.94 18.34
C LEU A 650 -26.78 37.31 19.63
N PRO A 651 -26.49 38.47 20.27
CA PRO A 651 -25.42 39.40 19.95
C PRO A 651 -24.05 38.79 20.24
N LEU A 652 -23.10 39.04 19.35
CA LEU A 652 -21.74 38.52 19.46
C LEU A 652 -20.99 39.20 20.62
N THR A 653 -20.59 38.43 21.62
CA THR A 653 -19.76 38.88 22.75
C THR A 653 -18.45 38.10 22.83
N GLN A 654 -17.48 38.64 23.57
CA GLN A 654 -16.21 37.96 23.81
C GLN A 654 -16.42 36.59 24.46
N GLU A 655 -17.29 36.50 25.47
CA GLU A 655 -17.58 35.25 26.18
C GLU A 655 -18.20 34.18 25.26
N LYS A 656 -19.17 34.57 24.41
CA LYS A 656 -19.78 33.65 23.44
C LYS A 656 -18.77 33.18 22.40
N LEU A 657 -17.89 34.06 21.93
CA LEU A 657 -16.82 33.71 20.99
C LEU A 657 -15.81 32.74 21.62
N GLN A 658 -15.38 32.99 22.86
CA GLN A 658 -14.49 32.09 23.60
C GLN A 658 -15.10 30.71 23.79
N LEU A 659 -16.37 30.66 24.21
CA LEU A 659 -17.09 29.41 24.42
C LEU A 659 -17.22 28.61 23.11
N HIS A 660 -17.36 29.27 21.96
CA HIS A 660 -17.39 28.60 20.65
C HIS A 660 -16.00 28.09 20.23
N LEU A 661 -14.94 28.90 20.43
CA LEU A 661 -13.55 28.49 20.20
C LEU A 661 -13.16 27.28 21.06
N ASP A 662 -13.59 27.26 22.32
CA ASP A 662 -13.35 26.14 23.24
C ASP A 662 -14.01 24.85 22.75
N LYS A 663 -15.22 24.93 22.19
CA LYS A 663 -15.93 23.78 21.61
C LYS A 663 -15.21 23.20 20.38
N ILE A 664 -14.64 24.06 19.53
CA ILE A 664 -13.95 23.63 18.29
C ILE A 664 -12.59 22.98 18.60
N VAL A 665 -11.92 23.41 19.67
CA VAL A 665 -10.56 22.93 20.02
C VAL A 665 -10.56 21.81 21.08
N HIS A 666 -11.71 21.47 21.68
CA HIS A 666 -11.90 20.27 22.52
C HIS A 666 -11.84 18.96 21.68
N SER A 667 -11.40 17.78 22.14
CA SER A 667 -10.91 17.30 23.43
C SER A 667 -10.12 15.98 23.20
N SER A 668 -8.86 15.94 23.64
CA SER A 668 -8.11 14.73 24.04
C SER A 668 -6.88 15.22 24.81
N ILE A 669 -6.42 14.48 25.84
CA ILE A 669 -5.27 14.87 26.70
C ILE A 669 -3.97 15.05 25.88
N GLU A 670 -3.91 14.42 24.71
CA GLU A 670 -2.75 14.49 23.83
C GLU A 670 -2.59 15.87 23.17
N ARG A 671 -1.37 16.41 23.28
CA ARG A 671 -0.90 17.64 22.59
C ARG A 671 -1.69 18.92 22.93
N THR A 672 -2.19 19.06 24.16
CA THR A 672 -2.95 20.23 24.63
C THR A 672 -2.22 21.56 24.37
N ALA A 673 -0.94 21.67 24.78
CA ALA A 673 -0.15 22.90 24.60
C ALA A 673 0.05 23.29 23.12
N ASP A 674 0.02 22.31 22.22
CA ASP A 674 0.12 22.53 20.78
C ASP A 674 -1.20 23.06 20.21
N LYS A 675 -2.33 22.47 20.62
CA LYS A 675 -3.67 22.92 20.27
C LYS A 675 -3.98 24.32 20.81
N ASP A 676 -3.50 24.65 22.01
CA ASP A 676 -3.66 25.99 22.60
C ASP A 676 -3.00 27.09 21.76
N LYS A 677 -1.86 26.80 21.12
CA LYS A 677 -1.23 27.74 20.18
C LYS A 677 -2.13 27.99 18.97
N VAL A 678 -2.69 26.94 18.39
CA VAL A 678 -3.63 27.04 17.26
C VAL A 678 -4.87 27.85 17.67
N LYS A 679 -5.43 27.59 18.86
CA LYS A 679 -6.56 28.36 19.41
C LYS A 679 -6.27 29.85 19.49
N ARG A 680 -5.10 30.24 20.02
CA ARG A 680 -4.70 31.66 20.11
C ARG A 680 -4.64 32.34 18.74
N PHE A 681 -4.14 31.64 17.73
CA PHE A 681 -4.12 32.16 16.37
C PHE A 681 -5.52 32.26 15.75
N LEU A 682 -6.39 31.28 15.95
CA LEU A 682 -7.80 31.37 15.55
C LEU A 682 -8.50 32.56 16.19
N GLU A 683 -8.28 32.77 17.49
CA GLU A 683 -8.84 33.90 18.23
C GLU A 683 -8.32 35.25 17.68
N LEU A 684 -7.02 35.35 17.40
CA LEU A 684 -6.41 36.56 16.84
C LEU A 684 -7.04 36.92 15.48
N PHE A 685 -7.24 35.92 14.62
CA PHE A 685 -7.87 36.11 13.32
C PHE A 685 -9.37 36.44 13.45
N CYS A 686 -10.08 35.90 14.45
CA CYS A 686 -11.44 36.32 14.75
C CYS A 686 -11.51 37.80 15.12
N TYR A 687 -10.66 38.27 16.03
CA TYR A 687 -10.63 39.70 16.39
C TYR A 687 -10.25 40.58 15.22
N LYS A 688 -9.27 40.17 14.41
CA LYS A 688 -8.94 40.89 13.18
C LYS A 688 -10.16 41.07 12.28
N GLN A 689 -10.88 39.98 11.99
CA GLN A 689 -12.05 40.01 11.12
C GLN A 689 -13.18 40.88 11.71
N LEU A 690 -13.38 40.85 13.03
CA LEU A 690 -14.38 41.67 13.71
C LEU A 690 -14.04 43.17 13.71
N LEU A 691 -12.75 43.52 13.80
CA LEU A 691 -12.26 44.89 13.65
C LEU A 691 -12.39 45.37 12.20
N ASP A 692 -11.95 44.56 11.23
CA ASP A 692 -11.99 44.88 9.80
C ASP A 692 -13.43 45.06 9.31
N SER A 693 -14.37 44.24 9.82
CA SER A 693 -15.81 44.36 9.53
C SER A 693 -16.55 45.42 10.37
N LYS A 694 -15.84 46.17 11.22
CA LYS A 694 -16.39 47.19 12.14
C LYS A 694 -17.46 46.67 13.12
N LYS A 695 -17.57 45.35 13.30
CA LYS A 695 -18.39 44.72 14.34
C LYS A 695 -17.84 45.04 15.73
N ILE A 696 -16.53 45.17 15.85
CA ILE A 696 -15.87 45.87 16.96
C ILE A 696 -15.61 47.31 16.51
N ASN A 697 -16.08 48.28 17.30
CA ASN A 697 -15.96 49.71 17.01
C ASN A 697 -15.86 50.52 18.31
N GLU A 698 -15.74 51.83 18.20
CA GLU A 698 -15.56 52.78 19.32
C GLU A 698 -16.63 52.65 20.42
N LYS A 699 -17.85 52.19 20.07
CA LYS A 699 -18.97 52.08 21.00
C LYS A 699 -18.90 50.82 21.87
N ASN A 700 -18.31 49.74 21.36
CA ASN A 700 -18.31 48.43 22.03
C ASN A 700 -16.91 47.87 22.36
N ILE A 701 -15.84 48.53 21.93
CA ILE A 701 -14.44 48.11 22.16
C ILE A 701 -14.13 47.80 23.64
N ARG A 702 -14.74 48.54 24.59
CA ARG A 702 -14.54 48.35 26.03
C ARG A 702 -15.02 46.98 26.55
N TYR A 703 -15.92 46.31 25.82
CA TYR A 703 -16.42 44.97 26.14
C TYR A 703 -15.53 43.85 25.59
N TRP A 704 -14.53 44.19 24.77
CA TRP A 704 -13.57 43.26 24.18
C TRP A 704 -12.20 43.44 24.85
N LYS A 705 -12.02 42.76 25.98
CA LYS A 705 -10.84 42.85 26.86
C LYS A 705 -9.71 41.95 26.34
N ASN A 706 -8.47 42.23 26.77
CA ASN A 706 -7.29 41.39 26.56
C ASN A 706 -6.85 41.18 25.10
N LEU A 707 -7.37 41.96 24.13
CA LEU A 707 -6.88 41.91 22.74
C LEU A 707 -5.38 42.20 22.65
N ASN A 708 -4.91 43.16 23.45
CA ASN A 708 -3.50 43.49 23.58
C ASN A 708 -2.68 42.30 24.10
N VAL A 709 -3.16 41.61 25.14
CA VAL A 709 -2.52 40.43 25.72
C VAL A 709 -2.44 39.30 24.70
N LEU A 710 -3.54 38.99 24.01
CA LEU A 710 -3.56 37.94 22.98
C LEU A 710 -2.59 38.26 21.84
N ALA A 711 -2.60 39.49 21.33
CA ALA A 711 -1.70 39.90 20.26
C ALA A 711 -0.22 39.78 20.67
N HIS A 712 0.13 40.16 21.90
CA HIS A 712 1.47 39.95 22.45
C HIS A 712 1.81 38.46 22.59
N GLN A 713 0.90 37.63 23.09
CA GLN A 713 1.11 36.18 23.17
C GLN A 713 1.32 35.55 21.79
N CYS A 714 0.58 35.97 20.76
CA CYS A 714 0.75 35.48 19.39
C CYS A 714 2.09 35.90 18.77
N LYS A 715 2.58 37.11 19.10
CA LYS A 715 3.94 37.54 18.72
C LYS A 715 5.03 36.67 19.35
N GLN A 716 4.85 36.23 20.59
CA GLN A 716 5.81 35.34 21.27
C GLN A 716 5.91 33.96 20.58
N ILE A 717 4.84 33.52 19.93
CA ILE A 717 4.80 32.25 19.17
C ILE A 717 4.84 32.46 17.64
N HIS A 718 5.41 33.58 17.16
CA HIS A 718 5.53 33.87 15.73
C HIS A 718 6.36 32.84 14.94
N TYR A 719 7.18 32.04 15.63
CA TYR A 719 7.90 30.95 15.00
C TYR A 719 6.95 29.88 14.42
N CYS A 720 5.70 29.77 14.91
CA CYS A 720 4.69 28.88 14.34
C CYS A 720 4.09 29.42 13.02
N TYR A 721 4.06 30.74 12.82
CA TYR A 721 3.47 31.39 11.65
C TYR A 721 4.18 32.72 11.38
N SER A 722 4.91 32.81 10.26
CA SER A 722 5.78 33.95 9.96
C SER A 722 5.07 35.29 9.93
N ASP A 723 3.82 35.34 9.45
CA ASP A 723 3.05 36.59 9.36
C ASP A 723 2.29 36.93 10.66
N ALA A 724 2.47 36.14 11.72
CA ALA A 724 1.85 36.36 13.04
C ALA A 724 2.09 37.78 13.57
N ILE A 725 3.32 38.28 13.41
CA ILE A 725 3.73 39.61 13.91
C ILE A 725 2.90 40.68 13.21
N LYS A 726 2.85 40.65 11.87
CA LYS A 726 2.09 41.59 11.05
C LYS A 726 0.60 41.57 11.39
N VAL A 727 0.02 40.38 11.55
CA VAL A 727 -1.38 40.24 11.93
C VAL A 727 -1.65 40.81 13.33
N ALA A 728 -0.80 40.49 14.30
CA ALA A 728 -0.92 40.99 15.67
C ALA A 728 -0.74 42.51 15.77
N ASP A 729 0.20 43.09 15.02
CA ASP A 729 0.41 44.54 14.94
C ASP A 729 -0.79 45.26 14.35
N ASN A 730 -1.40 44.70 13.29
CA ASN A 730 -2.62 45.26 12.72
C ASN A 730 -3.75 45.28 13.76
N VAL A 731 -3.98 44.17 14.47
CA VAL A 731 -4.99 44.09 15.54
C VAL A 731 -4.72 45.12 16.64
N LEU A 732 -3.46 45.22 17.11
CA LEU A 732 -3.05 46.18 18.13
C LEU A 732 -3.25 47.63 17.70
N SER A 733 -2.88 47.96 16.45
CA SER A 733 -3.00 49.32 15.92
C SER A 733 -4.47 49.75 15.83
N SER A 734 -5.34 48.88 15.31
CA SER A 734 -6.79 49.10 15.24
C SER A 734 -7.41 49.21 16.63
N TYR A 735 -7.02 48.33 17.55
CA TYR A 735 -7.48 48.35 18.95
C TYR A 735 -7.12 49.68 19.64
N ARG A 736 -5.84 50.08 19.60
CA ARG A 736 -5.37 51.34 20.21
C ARG A 736 -6.09 52.56 19.63
N LYS A 737 -6.28 52.59 18.31
CA LYS A 737 -7.01 53.67 17.63
C LYS A 737 -8.44 53.79 18.16
N LEU A 738 -9.16 52.68 18.29
CA LEU A 738 -10.53 52.66 18.82
C LEU A 738 -10.58 53.01 20.32
N GLU A 739 -9.62 52.57 21.13
CA GLU A 739 -9.53 52.97 22.54
C GLU A 739 -9.33 54.48 22.70
N THR A 740 -8.41 55.09 21.94
CA THR A 740 -8.17 56.55 21.97
C THR A 740 -9.38 57.37 21.51
N LEU A 741 -10.18 56.84 20.59
CA LEU A 741 -11.43 57.48 20.15
C LEU A 741 -12.53 57.34 21.22
N SER A 742 -12.57 56.22 21.96
CA SER A 742 -13.54 56.01 23.04
C SER A 742 -13.22 56.80 24.32
N THR A 743 -12.01 57.34 24.46
CA THR A 743 -11.54 58.07 25.65
C THR A 743 -11.54 59.60 25.49
N ARG A 744 -11.79 60.13 24.29
CA ARG A 744 -12.08 61.57 24.12
C ARG A 744 -13.50 61.88 24.61
N PRO A 745 -13.69 62.68 25.67
CA PRO A 745 -15.01 63.20 26.00
C PRO A 745 -15.45 64.13 24.86
N ALA A 746 -16.72 64.05 24.47
CA ALA A 746 -17.32 65.07 23.61
C ALA A 746 -17.09 66.44 24.25
N SER A 747 -16.29 67.29 23.58
CA SER A 747 -16.07 68.67 23.98
C SER A 747 -17.40 69.43 23.93
N LYS A 748 -17.73 70.08 25.04
CA LYS A 748 -18.90 70.94 25.30
C LYS A 748 -19.24 71.90 24.16
N ARG A 749 -20.55 71.99 23.87
CA ARG A 749 -21.36 73.17 23.47
C ARG A 749 -22.80 72.85 23.90
N ASP A 750 -23.66 73.71 24.42
CA ASP A 750 -23.61 75.08 24.90
C ASP A 750 -24.81 75.27 25.86
N GLY A 751 -24.66 76.16 26.83
CA GLY A 751 -25.72 77.00 27.41
C GLY A 751 -27.02 76.37 27.94
N LYS A 752 -27.15 76.33 29.28
CA LYS A 752 -28.26 77.02 29.95
C LYS A 752 -27.94 77.24 31.43
N ALA A 753 -28.06 78.51 31.83
CA ALA A 753 -27.89 78.98 33.19
C ALA A 753 -28.92 78.36 34.12
N PHE A 754 -28.49 78.04 35.35
CA PHE A 754 -29.34 78.13 36.53
C PHE A 754 -28.53 78.72 37.67
N ASN A 755 -28.96 79.90 38.11
CA ASN A 755 -28.59 80.53 39.35
C ASN A 755 -28.92 79.60 40.53
N ARG A 756 -28.02 79.51 41.51
CA ARG A 756 -28.37 79.65 42.93
C ARG A 756 -27.15 79.86 43.82
N ALA A 757 -27.14 81.05 44.43
CA ALA A 757 -26.80 81.39 45.81
C ALA A 757 -25.49 80.89 46.43
N THR A 758 -24.62 81.87 46.68
CA THR A 758 -23.70 82.03 47.81
C THR A 758 -24.25 81.54 49.15
N ASP A 759 -23.47 80.79 49.93
CA ASP A 759 -22.82 81.32 51.15
C ASP A 759 -21.84 80.35 51.85
N VAL A 760 -20.66 80.91 52.14
CA VAL A 760 -19.86 80.86 53.40
C VAL A 760 -19.22 79.52 53.85
N THR A 761 -17.91 79.35 53.62
CA THR A 761 -16.75 79.44 54.58
C THR A 761 -16.64 78.22 55.53
N THR A 762 -15.57 77.40 55.52
CA THR A 762 -14.33 77.63 56.29
C THR A 762 -13.24 76.54 56.00
N ILE A 763 -12.07 76.94 55.47
CA ILE A 763 -10.66 76.74 55.96
C ILE A 763 -10.36 75.46 56.79
N LEU A 764 -9.45 74.55 56.39
CA LEU A 764 -7.97 74.49 56.57
C LEU A 764 -7.53 73.13 55.95
N GLY A 765 -6.38 72.87 55.35
CA GLY A 765 -5.10 73.54 55.16
C GLY A 765 -4.11 72.47 54.62
N THR A 766 -3.29 72.86 53.66
CA THR A 766 -1.83 72.58 53.50
C THR A 766 -1.24 71.24 53.97
N SER A 767 -0.26 70.58 53.33
CA SER A 767 0.50 70.70 52.08
C SER A 767 1.75 69.79 52.21
N TYR A 768 2.30 69.34 51.07
CA TYR A 768 3.71 68.98 50.80
C TYR A 768 4.32 67.61 51.19
N SER A 769 4.94 66.99 50.16
CA SER A 769 6.18 66.16 50.09
C SER A 769 6.22 64.85 50.90
N ASN A 770 6.50 63.67 50.34
CA ASN A 770 7.39 63.25 49.24
C ASN A 770 6.73 62.19 48.35
#